data_AF-A0A8J6L7N9-F1
#
_entry.id   AF-A0A8J6L7N9-F1
#
_cell.length_a   1.000
_cell.length_b   1.000
_cell.length_c   1.000
_cell.angle_alpha   90.00
_cell.angle_beta   90.00
_cell.angle_gamma   90.00
#
_symmetry.space_group_name_H-M   'P 1'
#
loop_
_entity.id
_entity.type
_entity.pdbx_description
1 polymer ?
#
loop_
_entity_poly.entity_id
_entity_poly.type
_entity_poly.pdbx_seq_one_letter_code
_entity_poly.pdbx_strand_id
1 'polypeptide(L)'
;MNDLSIYTYLPVPVCETPKILSDLGRPTKRGIKKCPKCGVYNGTRGMICKNKRCDAVFKDYADKRKVSLDAVRLTGIVRQVYSVRVRDRGPDHRGFVQLPLLPSHDQDKSVLSENALCFVDSCQRLFDDSILKCHELEPHNTSLLCVHIDSAIKSRNMATPVELKREILSSLRVSKEIKTKLWVLATEKEGPLVQRVSRTVMAVKCQVTPKHPLGYLHFTFGCTRGREIYDKYYCSCTEFMGIISKSSNVRLKCIHYYACICALASDPKFSEEFVHFTNYELSRDEDPGCPRPENFTDNVVLKNKQSLNGSTRRVRIQDRVVKRHFKRFKRVVPNIFPVEIKVLDKREDVGTTEVASWKFCDWLTYVTESINQTMQFENYGNLNTLVFCIPEVFYQEFKKRIPSVYKEDEVFPAQNYRIMNILHLKEIFDTAEVKLKISKRFIHDNQKGYVEYEDHDNVACQSSFIFFLNVGQSTVDESDNTNNPFLIEWIPEVTNVTKIGQLKLQYKWYCGTTLQLNRKTNPWCATTKDLAALSCCQKKPRLIAAPEPSPQAFASQCITMQPYAFTLDAAARTFCATVLHETDESRAAALHSLQEWAAANPRLHVKCDARSLLPFLRACKFDLDRTKAKLTDYYTLRRDAPEWYRDRDPALPQIRELVRLGVFVPLRKHFDNQLVVIIRTAAHDPNVHKQDDVFKAGNMILDVATKDDERVQIYGIVAVFDMSGITLGHAKQMTPAVIKKAVRSWQNYHCRPKRLEFINAPMYINVVLSIFKSFMTDKLRSRVQVHYSGVQALHKIVPKDILPKEYGGEDQSLEEMIQYWQQKLDESKDWFAEDAKFKAE
;
A
#
# COMPACT_ATOMS: atom_id res chain seq x y z
N MET A 1 -14.51 31.04 -68.76
CA MET A 1 -14.80 29.60 -68.95
C MET A 1 -14.16 28.85 -67.80
N ASN A 2 -15.04 28.22 -67.02
CA ASN A 2 -14.85 27.23 -65.96
C ASN A 2 -14.16 27.62 -64.66
N ASP A 3 -15.06 27.97 -63.74
CA ASP A 3 -14.95 28.19 -62.31
C ASP A 3 -14.47 26.98 -61.50
N LEU A 4 -13.64 27.30 -60.51
CA LEU A 4 -13.50 26.61 -59.23
C LEU A 4 -14.76 26.89 -58.38
N SER A 5 -15.55 25.87 -58.04
CA SER A 5 -16.62 26.00 -57.06
C SER A 5 -16.31 25.23 -55.77
N ILE A 6 -16.16 26.04 -54.73
CA ILE A 6 -16.07 25.72 -53.31
C ILE A 6 -17.43 25.15 -52.88
N TYR A 7 -17.47 23.90 -52.41
CA TYR A 7 -18.62 23.39 -51.67
C TYR A 7 -18.53 23.85 -50.21
N THR A 8 -19.18 24.97 -49.91
CA THR A 8 -19.55 25.39 -48.56
C THR A 8 -20.60 24.43 -48.02
N TYR A 9 -20.26 23.67 -46.98
CA TYR A 9 -21.26 22.97 -46.17
C TYR A 9 -22.08 24.01 -45.39
N LEU A 10 -23.37 24.13 -45.76
CA LEU A 10 -24.38 24.86 -44.99
C LEU A 10 -24.53 24.22 -43.58
N PRO A 11 -24.59 25.03 -42.49
CA PRO A 11 -24.90 24.52 -41.17
C PRO A 11 -26.36 24.05 -41.10
N VAL A 12 -26.55 22.82 -40.62
CA VAL A 12 -27.86 22.23 -40.31
C VAL A 12 -28.54 23.08 -39.20
N PRO A 13 -29.82 23.43 -39.32
CA PRO A 13 -30.51 24.20 -38.28
C PRO A 13 -30.62 23.36 -37.01
N VAL A 14 -30.09 23.89 -35.90
CA VAL A 14 -30.27 23.32 -34.57
C VAL A 14 -31.75 23.47 -34.20
N CYS A 15 -32.46 22.35 -34.08
CA CYS A 15 -33.82 22.30 -33.56
C CYS A 15 -33.84 22.85 -32.13
N GLU A 16 -34.38 24.06 -31.94
CA GLU A 16 -34.59 24.62 -30.60
C GLU A 16 -35.59 23.76 -29.83
N THR A 17 -35.21 23.28 -28.64
CA THR A 17 -36.12 22.57 -27.73
C THR A 17 -37.30 23.47 -27.38
N PRO A 18 -38.56 23.02 -27.54
CA PRO A 18 -39.74 23.78 -27.16
C PRO A 18 -39.63 24.26 -25.70
N LYS A 19 -39.97 25.52 -25.40
CA LYS A 19 -39.85 26.12 -24.04
C LYS A 19 -40.42 25.24 -22.93
N ILE A 20 -41.45 24.44 -23.21
CA ILE A 20 -42.10 23.53 -22.27
C ILE A 20 -41.22 22.35 -21.81
N LEU A 21 -40.12 22.05 -22.52
CA LEU A 21 -39.19 20.94 -22.23
C LEU A 21 -37.82 21.41 -21.73
N SER A 22 -37.63 22.73 -21.58
CA SER A 22 -36.34 23.34 -21.19
C SER A 22 -35.81 22.85 -19.84
N ASP A 23 -36.69 22.58 -18.87
CA ASP A 23 -36.34 22.14 -17.50
C ASP A 23 -36.13 20.61 -17.34
N LEU A 24 -36.24 19.84 -18.43
CA LEU A 24 -36.14 18.38 -18.37
C LEU A 24 -34.69 17.87 -18.32
N GLY A 25 -33.69 18.73 -18.52
CA GLY A 25 -32.29 18.34 -18.64
C GLY A 25 -32.01 17.63 -19.97
N ARG A 26 -30.88 16.90 -20.07
CA ARG A 26 -30.46 16.27 -21.33
C ARG A 26 -31.56 15.33 -21.90
N PRO A 27 -31.85 15.37 -23.21
CA PRO A 27 -32.88 14.51 -23.82
C PRO A 27 -32.61 13.03 -23.52
N THR A 28 -33.59 12.32 -22.99
CA THR A 28 -33.52 10.87 -22.79
C THR A 28 -34.62 10.18 -23.59
N LYS A 29 -34.31 9.06 -24.26
CA LYS A 29 -35.28 8.26 -25.05
C LYS A 29 -36.34 7.53 -24.20
N ARG A 30 -36.61 7.99 -22.97
CA ARG A 30 -37.34 7.22 -21.92
C ARG A 30 -38.72 7.81 -21.53
N GLY A 31 -39.21 8.80 -22.27
CA GLY A 31 -40.55 9.37 -22.14
C GLY A 31 -40.74 10.33 -20.96
N ILE A 32 -41.86 11.07 -20.98
CA ILE A 32 -42.25 12.08 -19.99
C ILE A 32 -43.67 11.80 -19.47
N LYS A 33 -43.95 12.16 -18.22
CA LYS A 33 -45.29 12.09 -17.60
C LYS A 33 -45.64 13.41 -16.92
N LYS A 34 -46.91 13.82 -16.90
CA LYS A 34 -47.35 14.98 -16.11
C LYS A 34 -47.49 14.59 -14.63
N CYS A 35 -47.11 15.50 -13.74
CA CYS A 35 -47.46 15.40 -12.33
C CYS A 35 -48.99 15.54 -12.20
N PRO A 36 -49.70 14.59 -11.57
CA PRO A 36 -51.14 14.72 -11.35
C PRO A 36 -51.51 15.90 -10.42
N LYS A 37 -50.58 16.39 -9.57
CA LYS A 37 -50.87 17.45 -8.59
C LYS A 37 -50.62 18.87 -9.11
N CYS A 38 -49.57 19.09 -9.90
CA CYS A 38 -49.22 20.44 -10.40
C CYS A 38 -49.04 20.53 -11.92
N GLY A 39 -49.27 19.45 -12.67
CA GLY A 39 -49.19 19.44 -14.13
C GLY A 39 -47.78 19.47 -14.72
N VAL A 40 -46.73 19.72 -13.92
CA VAL A 40 -45.34 19.80 -14.37
C VAL A 40 -44.87 18.48 -14.96
N TYR A 41 -44.18 18.54 -16.11
CA TYR A 41 -43.65 17.36 -16.77
C TYR A 41 -42.42 16.81 -16.04
N ASN A 42 -42.47 15.52 -15.74
CA ASN A 42 -41.45 14.78 -15.01
C ASN A 42 -40.99 13.58 -15.86
N GLY A 43 -39.76 13.12 -15.64
CA GLY A 43 -39.31 11.85 -16.21
C GLY A 43 -40.14 10.68 -15.65
N THR A 44 -40.38 9.65 -16.46
CA THR A 44 -41.23 8.50 -16.09
C THR A 44 -40.79 7.79 -14.80
N ARG A 45 -39.49 7.76 -14.51
CA ARG A 45 -38.88 7.19 -13.30
C ARG A 45 -38.67 8.18 -12.13
N GLY A 46 -39.09 9.43 -12.27
CA GLY A 46 -39.02 10.40 -11.17
C GLY A 46 -39.80 9.90 -9.96
N MET A 47 -39.16 9.89 -8.79
CA MET A 47 -39.77 9.47 -7.53
C MET A 47 -40.57 10.60 -6.88
N ILE A 48 -40.22 11.86 -7.17
CA ILE A 48 -40.81 13.07 -6.61
C ILE A 48 -40.99 14.09 -7.74
N CYS A 49 -41.96 15.00 -7.60
CA CYS A 49 -42.17 16.11 -8.53
C CYS A 49 -40.97 17.05 -8.56
N LYS A 50 -40.55 17.44 -9.77
CA LYS A 50 -39.47 18.43 -9.99
C LYS A 50 -39.85 19.85 -9.56
N ASN A 51 -41.13 20.19 -9.49
CA ASN A 51 -41.54 21.47 -8.95
C ASN A 51 -41.30 21.46 -7.43
N LYS A 52 -40.33 22.24 -6.96
CA LYS A 52 -39.96 22.32 -5.53
C LYS A 52 -41.10 22.80 -4.62
N ARG A 53 -42.13 23.46 -5.19
CA ARG A 53 -43.35 23.87 -4.48
C ARG A 53 -44.44 22.78 -4.50
N CYS A 54 -44.18 21.64 -5.15
CA CYS A 54 -45.07 20.49 -5.23
C CYS A 54 -44.42 19.28 -4.54
N ASP A 55 -45.08 18.81 -3.50
CA ASP A 55 -44.71 17.66 -2.65
C ASP A 55 -45.17 16.30 -3.23
N ALA A 56 -45.66 16.25 -4.46
CA ALA A 56 -46.18 15.01 -5.04
C ALA A 56 -45.08 13.96 -5.24
N VAL A 57 -45.25 12.80 -4.59
CA VAL A 57 -44.39 11.61 -4.72
C VAL A 57 -45.10 10.61 -5.61
N PHE A 58 -44.43 10.11 -6.67
CA PHE A 58 -45.07 9.31 -7.71
C PHE A 58 -45.00 7.79 -7.45
N LYS A 59 -44.80 7.37 -6.20
CA LYS A 59 -44.67 5.96 -5.81
C LYS A 59 -45.13 5.72 -4.37
N ASP A 60 -46.25 5.01 -4.25
CA ASP A 60 -46.90 4.64 -2.99
C ASP A 60 -46.05 3.69 -2.15
N TYR A 61 -45.49 4.23 -1.07
CA TYR A 61 -44.86 3.49 0.03
C TYR A 61 -45.23 4.15 1.38
N ALA A 62 -46.43 4.74 1.44
CA ALA A 62 -46.91 5.51 2.59
C ALA A 62 -47.49 4.62 3.71
N ASP A 63 -47.85 3.36 3.42
CA ASP A 63 -48.41 2.46 4.43
C ASP A 63 -47.47 1.30 4.77
N LYS A 64 -47.19 1.18 6.07
CA LYS A 64 -46.37 0.18 6.78
C LYS A 64 -44.86 0.46 6.86
N ARG A 65 -44.47 1.40 7.73
CA ARG A 65 -43.32 1.23 8.64
C ARG A 65 -43.37 2.25 9.78
N LYS A 66 -43.42 1.76 11.02
CA LYS A 66 -43.08 2.51 12.23
C LYS A 66 -41.82 3.35 11.96
N VAL A 67 -41.90 4.65 12.17
CA VAL A 67 -40.81 5.62 11.93
C VAL A 67 -39.55 5.12 12.64
N SER A 68 -38.49 4.79 11.89
CA SER A 68 -37.23 4.42 12.50
C SER A 68 -36.62 5.65 13.17
N LEU A 69 -36.22 5.51 14.43
CA LEU A 69 -35.76 6.62 15.28
C LEU A 69 -34.61 7.38 14.62
N ASP A 70 -34.67 8.71 14.64
CA ASP A 70 -33.69 9.56 13.93
C ASP A 70 -32.28 9.48 14.51
N ALA A 71 -32.14 9.26 15.83
CA ALA A 71 -30.85 8.99 16.46
C ALA A 71 -31.03 8.09 17.71
N VAL A 72 -30.07 7.21 17.97
CA VAL A 72 -30.08 6.25 19.10
C VAL A 72 -28.69 6.16 19.72
N ARG A 73 -28.57 6.39 21.03
CA ARG A 73 -27.31 6.33 21.79
C ARG A 73 -26.90 4.88 22.06
N LEU A 74 -25.63 4.54 21.83
CA LEU A 74 -25.07 3.24 22.22
C LEU A 74 -24.85 3.16 23.74
N THR A 75 -24.99 1.96 24.30
CA THR A 75 -24.89 1.69 25.74
C THR A 75 -23.56 1.05 26.10
N GLY A 76 -23.13 1.24 27.36
CA GLY A 76 -21.92 0.62 27.93
C GLY A 76 -20.60 1.17 27.41
N ILE A 77 -20.57 2.40 26.91
CA ILE A 77 -19.36 3.07 26.40
C ILE A 77 -19.18 4.36 27.19
N VAL A 78 -17.97 4.63 27.67
CA VAL A 78 -17.65 5.92 28.33
C VAL A 78 -18.01 7.08 27.39
N ARG A 79 -17.56 7.02 26.13
CA ARG A 79 -17.83 8.03 25.09
C ARG A 79 -19.29 8.00 24.61
N GLN A 80 -19.88 9.18 24.39
CA GLN A 80 -21.27 9.31 23.94
C GLN A 80 -21.39 9.09 22.41
N VAL A 81 -21.55 7.84 21.99
CA VAL A 81 -21.72 7.48 20.57
C VAL A 81 -23.20 7.29 20.22
N TYR A 82 -23.64 7.91 19.13
CA TYR A 82 -25.00 7.87 18.61
C TYR A 82 -25.03 7.28 17.21
N SER A 83 -25.98 6.38 16.95
CA SER A 83 -26.35 5.94 15.61
C SER A 83 -27.47 6.82 15.05
N VAL A 84 -27.17 7.57 14.00
CA VAL A 84 -28.05 8.57 13.38
C VAL A 84 -28.55 8.11 12.02
N ARG A 85 -29.77 8.49 11.65
CA ARG A 85 -30.40 8.14 10.36
C ARG A 85 -29.95 9.07 9.24
N VAL A 86 -29.62 8.51 8.09
CA VAL A 86 -29.19 9.25 6.88
C VAL A 86 -30.32 9.21 5.85
N ARG A 87 -31.09 10.31 5.76
CA ARG A 87 -32.33 10.36 4.97
C ARG A 87 -32.11 10.17 3.46
N ASP A 88 -30.94 10.55 2.94
CA ASP A 88 -30.66 10.59 1.49
C ASP A 88 -30.32 9.22 0.86
N ARG A 89 -30.05 8.19 1.68
CA ARG A 89 -29.58 6.87 1.22
C ARG A 89 -30.60 5.74 1.43
N GLY A 90 -31.84 6.09 1.79
CA GLY A 90 -32.95 5.15 1.97
C GLY A 90 -33.48 5.13 3.40
N PRO A 91 -34.50 4.29 3.67
CA PRO A 91 -35.31 4.44 4.88
C PRO A 91 -34.58 4.10 6.18
N ASP A 92 -33.56 3.22 6.16
CA ASP A 92 -32.87 2.74 7.37
C ASP A 92 -31.34 2.77 7.26
N HIS A 93 -30.78 3.59 6.35
CA HIS A 93 -29.33 3.82 6.31
C HIS A 93 -28.93 4.68 7.51
N ARG A 94 -27.83 4.31 8.19
CA ARG A 94 -27.37 4.96 9.42
C ARG A 94 -25.88 5.25 9.37
N GLY A 95 -25.47 6.27 10.12
CA GLY A 95 -24.07 6.59 10.42
C GLY A 95 -23.88 6.84 11.91
N PHE A 96 -22.70 7.32 12.31
CA PHE A 96 -22.39 7.59 13.71
C PHE A 96 -22.10 9.07 13.98
N VAL A 97 -22.41 9.51 15.20
CA VAL A 97 -22.03 10.81 15.76
C VAL A 97 -21.42 10.55 17.14
N GLN A 98 -20.34 11.24 17.48
CA GLN A 98 -19.74 11.22 18.82
C GLN A 98 -19.91 12.59 19.46
N LEU A 99 -20.44 12.63 20.68
CA LEU A 99 -20.51 13.82 21.52
C LEU A 99 -19.42 13.77 22.61
N PRO A 100 -18.88 14.93 23.04
CA PRO A 100 -17.85 15.00 24.08
C PRO A 100 -18.39 14.54 25.45
N LEU A 101 -17.47 14.12 26.33
CA LEU A 101 -17.76 13.72 27.71
C LEU A 101 -17.75 14.95 28.61
N LEU A 102 -18.90 15.35 29.16
CA LEU A 102 -18.98 16.42 30.15
C LEU A 102 -19.35 15.85 31.54
N PRO A 103 -18.72 16.34 32.62
CA PRO A 103 -19.19 16.11 34.00
C PRO A 103 -20.60 16.68 34.20
N SER A 104 -21.36 16.05 35.09
CA SER A 104 -22.82 16.12 35.23
C SER A 104 -23.45 17.46 35.65
N HIS A 105 -22.80 18.61 35.51
CA HIS A 105 -23.39 19.91 35.83
C HIS A 105 -23.06 20.92 34.72
N ASP A 106 -24.11 21.56 34.21
CA ASP A 106 -24.17 22.54 33.12
C ASP A 106 -24.15 21.99 31.68
N GLN A 107 -25.36 21.70 31.18
CA GLN A 107 -25.65 21.44 29.77
C GLN A 107 -25.60 22.75 28.96
N ASP A 108 -24.44 23.37 28.81
CA ASP A 108 -24.28 24.45 27.85
C ASP A 108 -24.22 23.88 26.44
N LYS A 109 -25.29 24.11 25.67
CA LYS A 109 -25.42 23.67 24.26
C LYS A 109 -24.29 24.20 23.36
N SER A 110 -23.64 25.29 23.76
CA SER A 110 -22.49 25.89 23.06
C SER A 110 -21.26 24.97 23.11
N VAL A 111 -20.89 24.46 24.29
CA VAL A 111 -19.69 23.62 24.49
C VAL A 111 -19.84 22.23 23.85
N LEU A 112 -21.07 21.70 23.86
CA LEU A 112 -21.40 20.44 23.15
C LEU A 112 -21.26 20.57 21.62
N SER A 113 -21.42 21.78 21.08
CA SER A 113 -21.41 22.02 19.63
C SER A 113 -20.01 22.12 19.04
N GLU A 114 -19.03 22.60 19.81
CA GLU A 114 -17.66 22.83 19.33
C GLU A 114 -16.83 21.55 19.15
N ASN A 115 -17.12 20.50 19.95
CA ASN A 115 -16.34 19.26 19.97
C ASN A 115 -17.11 18.01 19.51
N ALA A 116 -18.29 18.17 18.90
CA ALA A 116 -19.09 17.06 18.37
C ALA A 116 -18.58 16.61 17.00
N LEU A 117 -18.44 15.29 16.80
CA LEU A 117 -17.93 14.70 15.56
C LEU A 117 -19.02 13.92 14.83
N CYS A 118 -19.24 14.23 13.55
CA CYS A 118 -20.18 13.53 12.68
C CYS A 118 -19.46 12.64 11.65
N PHE A 119 -19.70 11.33 11.68
CA PHE A 119 -19.09 10.35 10.79
C PHE A 119 -20.03 9.90 9.66
N VAL A 120 -20.99 10.74 9.27
CA VAL A 120 -21.90 10.46 8.14
C VAL A 120 -21.26 10.94 6.84
N ASP A 121 -21.11 10.07 5.84
CA ASP A 121 -20.50 10.39 4.53
C ASP A 121 -21.03 11.67 3.87
N SER A 122 -22.33 12.00 4.00
CA SER A 122 -22.90 13.22 3.43
C SER A 122 -22.50 14.49 4.19
N CYS A 123 -22.26 14.39 5.50
CA CYS A 123 -21.66 15.46 6.29
C CYS A 123 -20.16 15.57 6.06
N GLN A 124 -19.49 14.45 5.77
CA GLN A 124 -18.10 14.44 5.33
C GLN A 124 -17.88 15.15 3.98
N ARG A 125 -18.93 15.43 3.18
CA ARG A 125 -18.79 16.20 1.92
C ARG A 125 -18.85 17.73 2.09
N LEU A 126 -19.07 18.22 3.32
CA LEU A 126 -18.80 19.61 3.72
C LEU A 126 -17.41 19.75 4.36
N PHE A 127 -16.72 18.63 4.58
CA PHE A 127 -15.27 18.58 4.74
C PHE A 127 -14.70 18.47 3.33
N ASP A 128 -14.14 19.55 2.80
CA ASP A 128 -13.29 19.39 1.63
C ASP A 128 -12.10 18.50 2.02
N ASP A 129 -11.64 17.66 1.10
CA ASP A 129 -10.57 16.65 1.30
C ASP A 129 -9.17 17.27 1.61
N SER A 130 -9.13 18.53 2.05
CA SER A 130 -8.02 19.10 2.82
C SER A 130 -8.27 18.90 4.31
N ILE A 131 -7.49 18.02 4.90
CA ILE A 131 -7.32 17.78 6.34
C ILE A 131 -7.40 19.12 7.12
N LEU A 132 -8.54 19.33 7.80
CA LEU A 132 -8.83 20.32 8.87
C LEU A 132 -9.00 21.80 8.48
N LYS A 133 -10.18 22.17 7.97
CA LYS A 133 -10.62 23.59 7.86
C LYS A 133 -12.05 23.85 8.36
N CYS A 134 -12.44 23.36 9.54
CA CYS A 134 -13.76 23.74 10.10
C CYS A 134 -13.78 24.27 11.54
N HIS A 135 -12.64 24.48 12.21
CA HIS A 135 -12.64 25.06 13.57
C HIS A 135 -11.71 26.26 13.78
N GLU A 136 -11.12 26.83 12.72
CA GLU A 136 -10.26 28.03 12.81
C GLU A 136 -10.62 29.08 11.74
N LEU A 137 -11.91 29.24 11.41
CA LEU A 137 -12.37 30.43 10.69
C LEU A 137 -13.21 31.27 11.64
N GLU A 138 -12.84 32.54 11.73
CA GLU A 138 -13.34 33.53 12.68
C GLU A 138 -14.88 33.59 12.79
N PRO A 139 -15.42 33.94 13.97
CA PRO A 139 -16.83 33.87 14.28
C PRO A 139 -17.61 35.00 13.61
N HIS A 140 -18.13 34.76 12.41
CA HIS A 140 -19.15 35.60 11.80
C HIS A 140 -20.43 34.81 11.50
N ASN A 141 -21.34 34.92 12.47
CA ASN A 141 -22.80 34.78 12.41
C ASN A 141 -23.46 33.40 12.23
N THR A 142 -24.08 32.95 13.34
CA THR A 142 -25.11 31.91 13.53
C THR A 142 -24.76 30.43 13.33
N SER A 143 -24.74 29.73 14.47
CA SER A 143 -24.59 28.28 14.68
C SER A 143 -25.48 27.45 13.74
N LEU A 144 -24.88 26.76 12.77
CA LEU A 144 -25.56 25.72 12.00
C LEU A 144 -24.86 24.37 12.22
N LEU A 145 -25.16 23.74 13.35
CA LEU A 145 -24.87 22.33 13.59
C LEU A 145 -25.47 21.47 12.47
N CYS A 146 -24.76 20.44 12.02
CA CYS A 146 -25.35 19.53 11.03
C CYS A 146 -26.56 18.79 11.63
N VAL A 147 -27.54 18.48 10.77
CA VAL A 147 -28.81 17.83 11.18
C VAL A 147 -28.59 16.51 11.95
N HIS A 148 -27.47 15.83 11.73
CA HIS A 148 -27.11 14.60 12.42
C HIS A 148 -26.61 14.85 13.86
N ILE A 149 -25.79 15.88 14.08
CA ILE A 149 -25.34 16.29 15.42
C ILE A 149 -26.53 16.82 16.21
N ASP A 150 -27.36 17.67 15.58
CA ASP A 150 -28.60 18.16 16.18
C ASP A 150 -29.54 17.01 16.58
N SER A 151 -29.68 15.99 15.71
CA SER A 151 -30.46 14.79 16.01
C SER A 151 -29.86 13.98 17.18
N ALA A 152 -28.52 13.90 17.28
CA ALA A 152 -27.85 13.21 18.38
C ALA A 152 -28.06 13.95 19.71
N ILE A 153 -27.89 15.29 19.74
CA ILE A 153 -28.11 16.14 20.91
C ILE A 153 -29.56 16.06 21.38
N LYS A 154 -30.53 16.05 20.45
CA LYS A 154 -31.96 15.97 20.77
C LYS A 154 -32.42 14.56 21.15
N SER A 155 -31.64 13.52 20.88
CA SER A 155 -32.08 12.15 21.10
C SER A 155 -31.91 11.68 22.54
N ARG A 156 -33.00 11.11 23.06
CA ARG A 156 -33.05 10.42 24.35
C ARG A 156 -33.13 8.89 24.20
N ASN A 157 -33.11 8.39 22.97
CA ASN A 157 -33.28 6.95 22.72
C ASN A 157 -31.97 6.21 22.96
N MET A 158 -32.03 5.04 23.59
CA MET A 158 -30.89 4.17 23.85
C MET A 158 -31.00 2.88 23.05
N ALA A 159 -29.86 2.37 22.57
CA ALA A 159 -29.79 1.12 21.84
C ALA A 159 -30.04 -0.05 22.79
N THR A 160 -30.74 -1.08 22.31
CA THR A 160 -31.02 -2.26 23.13
C THR A 160 -29.85 -3.24 23.03
N PRO A 161 -29.13 -3.55 24.12
CA PRO A 161 -28.06 -4.55 24.09
C PRO A 161 -28.63 -5.94 23.79
N VAL A 162 -27.90 -6.74 23.02
CA VAL A 162 -28.22 -8.15 22.80
C VAL A 162 -27.10 -8.99 23.41
N GLU A 163 -27.44 -9.70 24.49
CA GLU A 163 -26.47 -10.49 25.25
C GLU A 163 -26.06 -11.75 24.48
N LEU A 164 -24.79 -12.12 24.61
CA LEU A 164 -24.23 -13.33 24.01
C LEU A 164 -24.07 -14.41 25.08
N LYS A 165 -24.74 -15.54 24.89
CA LYS A 165 -24.61 -16.73 25.74
C LYS A 165 -23.47 -17.61 25.25
N ARG A 166 -22.59 -18.05 26.17
CA ARG A 166 -21.39 -18.84 25.84
C ARG A 166 -21.77 -20.20 25.23
N GLU A 167 -22.91 -20.74 25.63
CA GLU A 167 -23.46 -22.00 25.12
C GLU A 167 -23.74 -21.90 23.61
N ILE A 168 -24.30 -20.78 23.15
CA ILE A 168 -24.61 -20.53 21.73
C ILE A 168 -23.33 -20.28 20.92
N LEU A 169 -22.34 -19.60 21.49
CA LEU A 169 -21.04 -19.44 20.84
C LEU A 169 -20.34 -20.79 20.62
N SER A 170 -20.50 -21.70 21.57
CA SER A 170 -19.93 -23.06 21.47
C SER A 170 -20.61 -23.89 20.38
N SER A 171 -21.91 -23.72 20.15
CA SER A 171 -22.71 -24.48 19.18
C SER A 171 -22.59 -23.98 17.72
N LEU A 172 -22.02 -22.79 17.49
CA LEU A 172 -21.77 -22.28 16.13
C LEU A 172 -20.87 -23.21 15.31
N ARG A 173 -21.28 -23.53 14.08
CA ARG A 173 -20.51 -24.34 13.10
C ARG A 173 -19.41 -23.53 12.40
N VAL A 174 -18.46 -22.98 13.16
CA VAL A 174 -17.33 -22.17 12.65
C VAL A 174 -15.99 -22.62 13.23
N SER A 175 -14.88 -22.21 12.60
CA SER A 175 -13.53 -22.58 13.06
C SER A 175 -13.26 -22.11 14.50
N LYS A 176 -12.40 -22.84 15.21
CA LYS A 176 -11.98 -22.50 16.58
C LYS A 176 -11.38 -21.08 16.65
N GLU A 177 -10.72 -20.65 15.57
CA GLU A 177 -10.16 -19.31 15.45
C GLU A 177 -11.24 -18.22 15.42
N ILE A 178 -12.33 -18.40 14.66
CA ILE A 178 -13.45 -17.44 14.62
C ILE A 178 -14.15 -17.37 15.98
N LYS A 179 -14.37 -18.52 16.64
CA LYS A 179 -14.95 -18.55 18.00
C LYS A 179 -14.10 -17.77 18.99
N THR A 180 -12.78 -17.91 18.90
CA THR A 180 -11.82 -17.19 19.76
C THR A 180 -11.90 -15.68 19.49
N LYS A 181 -11.90 -15.24 18.22
CA LYS A 181 -12.02 -13.83 17.86
C LYS A 181 -13.34 -13.21 18.31
N LEU A 182 -14.46 -13.93 18.18
CA LEU A 182 -15.77 -13.49 18.68
C LEU A 182 -15.78 -13.36 20.20
N TRP A 183 -15.18 -14.32 20.91
CA TRP A 183 -15.06 -14.27 22.37
C TRP A 183 -14.22 -13.09 22.84
N VAL A 184 -13.09 -12.82 22.18
CA VAL A 184 -12.25 -11.65 22.44
C VAL A 184 -13.05 -10.37 22.21
N LEU A 185 -13.72 -10.19 21.08
CA LEU A 185 -14.56 -9.02 20.83
C LEU A 185 -15.70 -8.83 21.84
N ALA A 186 -16.23 -9.93 22.39
CA ALA A 186 -17.26 -9.90 23.43
C ALA A 186 -16.73 -9.49 24.82
N THR A 187 -15.44 -9.74 25.11
CA THR A 187 -14.85 -9.62 26.45
C THR A 187 -13.83 -8.49 26.60
N GLU A 188 -13.19 -8.04 25.52
CA GLU A 188 -12.04 -7.14 25.51
C GLU A 188 -12.40 -5.65 25.66
N LYS A 189 -13.61 -5.24 25.27
CA LYS A 189 -14.05 -3.83 25.26
C LYS A 189 -15.25 -3.61 26.17
N GLU A 190 -15.34 -2.45 26.81
CA GLU A 190 -16.55 -2.03 27.54
C GLU A 190 -17.80 -2.04 26.65
N GLY A 191 -18.91 -2.49 27.21
CA GLY A 191 -20.23 -2.51 26.56
C GLY A 191 -20.59 -3.77 25.78
N PRO A 192 -21.79 -3.84 25.19
CA PRO A 192 -22.31 -5.02 24.48
C PRO A 192 -21.68 -5.23 23.09
N LEU A 193 -21.45 -6.49 22.69
CA LEU A 193 -20.94 -6.88 21.36
C LEU A 193 -21.88 -6.47 20.22
N VAL A 194 -23.19 -6.69 20.42
CA VAL A 194 -24.25 -6.37 19.45
C VAL A 194 -25.31 -5.54 20.17
N GLN A 195 -25.74 -4.44 19.55
CA GLN A 195 -26.82 -3.59 20.06
C GLN A 195 -27.81 -3.29 18.94
N ARG A 196 -29.11 -3.47 19.20
CA ARG A 196 -30.18 -3.14 18.25
C ARG A 196 -30.41 -1.63 18.25
N VAL A 197 -30.22 -1.00 17.08
CA VAL A 197 -30.44 0.46 16.88
C VAL A 197 -31.69 0.76 16.05
N SER A 198 -32.17 -0.21 15.26
CA SER A 198 -33.49 -0.16 14.63
C SER A 198 -34.07 -1.56 14.47
N ARG A 199 -35.27 -1.67 13.88
CA ARG A 199 -35.87 -2.99 13.61
C ARG A 199 -34.95 -3.88 12.76
N THR A 200 -34.23 -3.29 11.82
CA THR A 200 -33.43 -3.98 10.81
C THR A 200 -31.92 -3.79 10.96
N VAL A 201 -31.48 -2.87 11.83
CA VAL A 201 -30.07 -2.47 11.93
C VAL A 201 -29.53 -2.75 13.33
N MET A 202 -28.37 -3.41 13.35
CA MET A 202 -27.56 -3.67 14.54
C MET A 202 -26.28 -2.83 14.48
N ALA A 203 -25.86 -2.29 15.62
CA ALA A 203 -24.51 -1.79 15.83
C ALA A 203 -23.66 -2.94 16.39
N VAL A 204 -22.59 -3.30 15.69
CA VAL A 204 -21.73 -4.44 16.03
C VAL A 204 -20.33 -3.93 16.32
N LYS A 205 -19.70 -4.38 17.41
CA LYS A 205 -18.30 -4.06 17.68
C LYS A 205 -17.41 -4.63 16.58
N CYS A 206 -16.40 -3.85 16.22
CA CYS A 206 -15.37 -4.26 15.27
C CYS A 206 -14.00 -3.75 15.73
N GLN A 207 -12.95 -4.20 15.05
CA GLN A 207 -11.64 -3.61 15.19
C GLN A 207 -11.67 -2.17 14.67
N VAL A 208 -10.98 -1.26 15.36
CA VAL A 208 -10.93 0.16 14.96
C VAL A 208 -10.17 0.23 13.64
N THR A 209 -10.82 0.79 12.63
CA THR A 209 -10.24 1.02 11.30
C THR A 209 -10.55 2.44 10.87
N PRO A 210 -9.87 3.03 9.88
CA PRO A 210 -10.21 4.36 9.38
C PRO A 210 -11.67 4.49 8.93
N LYS A 211 -12.24 3.42 8.37
CA LYS A 211 -13.66 3.34 7.98
C LYS A 211 -14.60 3.26 9.18
N HIS A 212 -14.15 2.67 10.29
CA HIS A 212 -14.92 2.46 11.52
C HIS A 212 -14.13 2.98 12.74
N PRO A 213 -13.92 4.31 12.84
CA PRO A 213 -13.00 4.91 13.83
C PRO A 213 -13.49 4.77 15.27
N LEU A 214 -14.80 4.57 15.44
CA LEU A 214 -15.43 4.35 16.75
C LEU A 214 -15.36 2.89 17.19
N GLY A 215 -14.84 1.97 16.36
CA GLY A 215 -14.84 0.53 16.67
C GLY A 215 -16.23 -0.11 16.59
N TYR A 216 -17.17 0.52 15.89
CA TYR A 216 -18.52 0.00 15.62
C TYR A 216 -18.85 0.15 14.14
N LEU A 217 -19.64 -0.79 13.63
CA LEU A 217 -20.24 -0.71 12.30
C LEU A 217 -21.72 -1.06 12.33
N HIS A 218 -22.46 -0.63 11.30
CA HIS A 218 -23.84 -1.05 11.09
C HIS A 218 -23.90 -2.36 10.29
N PHE A 219 -24.67 -3.31 10.82
CA PHE A 219 -25.08 -4.54 10.15
C PHE A 219 -26.58 -4.50 9.92
N THR A 220 -27.05 -4.75 8.70
CA THR A 220 -28.47 -4.57 8.32
C THR A 220 -29.07 -5.85 7.79
N PHE A 221 -30.26 -6.21 8.28
CA PHE A 221 -31.12 -7.29 7.77
C PHE A 221 -32.20 -6.72 6.84
N GLY A 222 -32.52 -7.43 5.77
CA GLY A 222 -33.52 -7.03 4.76
C GLY A 222 -34.44 -8.18 4.37
N CYS A 223 -35.58 -7.81 3.79
CA CYS A 223 -36.61 -8.74 3.29
C CYS A 223 -36.78 -8.59 1.78
N THR A 224 -36.98 -9.70 1.07
CA THR A 224 -37.47 -9.67 -0.32
C THR A 224 -38.94 -9.22 -0.37
N ARG A 225 -39.27 -8.43 -1.41
CA ARG A 225 -40.61 -7.86 -1.59
C ARG A 225 -41.68 -8.96 -1.51
N GLY A 226 -42.62 -8.82 -0.57
CA GLY A 226 -43.76 -9.72 -0.39
C GLY A 226 -43.64 -10.75 0.75
N ARG A 227 -42.54 -10.76 1.53
CA ARG A 227 -42.39 -11.64 2.71
C ARG A 227 -42.00 -10.83 3.96
N GLU A 228 -42.53 -11.20 5.13
CA GLU A 228 -42.12 -10.64 6.44
C GLU A 228 -40.85 -11.30 7.01
N ILE A 229 -40.29 -12.28 6.30
CA ILE A 229 -39.10 -13.03 6.72
C ILE A 229 -37.85 -12.30 6.23
N TYR A 230 -36.87 -12.09 7.11
CA TYR A 230 -35.56 -11.56 6.73
C TYR A 230 -34.74 -12.63 5.99
N ASP A 231 -34.34 -12.33 4.75
CA ASP A 231 -33.61 -13.25 3.85
C ASP A 231 -32.35 -12.63 3.23
N LYS A 232 -32.11 -11.34 3.50
CA LYS A 232 -30.96 -10.56 3.03
C LYS A 232 -30.23 -9.93 4.20
N TYR A 233 -28.93 -9.73 4.04
CA TYR A 233 -28.13 -8.97 4.99
C TYR A 233 -27.05 -8.14 4.28
N TYR A 234 -26.58 -7.10 4.95
CA TYR A 234 -25.52 -6.21 4.48
C TYR A 234 -24.60 -5.82 5.64
N CYS A 235 -23.29 -5.81 5.39
CA CYS A 235 -22.28 -5.37 6.35
C CYS A 235 -21.34 -4.33 5.72
N SER A 236 -20.93 -3.33 6.51
CA SER A 236 -20.06 -2.25 6.05
C SER A 236 -18.54 -2.57 6.11
N CYS A 237 -18.15 -3.81 6.42
CA CYS A 237 -16.74 -4.23 6.53
C CYS A 237 -16.05 -4.46 5.16
N THR A 238 -14.71 -4.47 5.15
CA THR A 238 -13.88 -4.61 3.93
C THR A 238 -13.84 -6.05 3.39
N GLU A 239 -13.89 -7.07 4.25
CA GLU A 239 -14.01 -8.48 3.85
C GLU A 239 -15.26 -8.75 2.99
N PHE A 240 -16.32 -7.97 3.19
CA PHE A 240 -17.58 -8.06 2.45
C PHE A 240 -17.52 -7.40 1.06
N MET A 241 -16.59 -6.47 0.83
CA MET A 241 -16.48 -5.69 -0.42
C MET A 241 -15.42 -6.24 -1.40
N GLY A 242 -14.53 -7.13 -0.95
CA GLY A 242 -13.36 -7.58 -1.71
C GLY A 242 -13.57 -8.75 -2.69
N ILE A 243 -14.71 -9.43 -2.67
CA ILE A 243 -14.93 -10.61 -3.53
C ILE A 243 -16.41 -10.66 -3.97
N ILE A 244 -16.79 -9.85 -4.96
CA ILE A 244 -17.91 -10.19 -5.84
C ILE A 244 -17.31 -10.86 -7.08
N SER A 245 -16.92 -12.13 -6.92
CA SER A 245 -16.71 -13.03 -8.05
C SER A 245 -18.09 -13.28 -8.67
N LYS A 246 -18.26 -12.94 -9.95
CA LYS A 246 -19.49 -13.21 -10.71
C LYS A 246 -19.69 -14.70 -11.02
N SER A 247 -18.91 -15.62 -10.46
CA SER A 247 -18.88 -17.03 -10.87
C SER A 247 -19.15 -18.06 -9.76
N SER A 248 -19.60 -17.66 -8.56
CA SER A 248 -20.10 -18.63 -7.58
C SER A 248 -21.18 -18.02 -6.67
N ASN A 249 -22.34 -18.69 -6.57
CA ASN A 249 -23.47 -18.28 -5.72
C ASN A 249 -23.20 -18.43 -4.20
N VAL A 250 -21.94 -18.44 -3.77
CA VAL A 250 -21.54 -18.60 -2.37
C VAL A 250 -21.42 -17.21 -1.73
N ARG A 251 -22.42 -16.83 -0.93
CA ARG A 251 -22.37 -15.60 -0.13
C ARG A 251 -21.36 -15.77 1.01
N LEU A 252 -20.20 -15.12 0.94
CA LEU A 252 -19.18 -15.12 1.99
C LEU A 252 -19.70 -14.41 3.26
N LYS A 253 -19.48 -15.04 4.43
CA LYS A 253 -19.93 -14.56 5.75
C LYS A 253 -18.74 -13.97 6.52
N CYS A 254 -18.86 -12.73 7.01
CA CYS A 254 -17.83 -12.07 7.82
C CYS A 254 -18.00 -12.36 9.32
N ILE A 255 -17.00 -12.02 10.14
CA ILE A 255 -17.10 -12.18 11.61
C ILE A 255 -18.30 -11.43 12.22
N HIS A 256 -18.69 -10.27 11.65
CA HIS A 256 -19.83 -9.48 12.12
C HIS A 256 -21.18 -10.18 11.87
N TYR A 257 -21.28 -10.98 10.80
CA TYR A 257 -22.44 -11.83 10.57
C TYR A 257 -22.57 -12.83 11.72
N TYR A 258 -21.49 -13.56 12.03
CA TYR A 258 -21.49 -14.54 13.12
C TYR A 258 -21.72 -13.90 14.50
N ALA A 259 -21.22 -12.69 14.74
CA ALA A 259 -21.51 -11.93 15.94
C ALA A 259 -23.02 -11.66 16.08
N CYS A 260 -23.68 -11.20 15.01
CA CYS A 260 -25.13 -11.01 15.01
C CYS A 260 -25.89 -12.32 15.20
N ILE A 261 -25.56 -13.39 14.49
CA ILE A 261 -26.27 -14.67 14.63
C ILE A 261 -26.12 -15.23 16.05
N CYS A 262 -24.91 -15.17 16.62
CA CYS A 262 -24.65 -15.63 17.98
C CYS A 262 -25.49 -14.87 19.01
N ALA A 263 -25.53 -13.53 18.90
CA ALA A 263 -26.27 -12.68 19.81
C ALA A 263 -27.79 -12.88 19.64
N LEU A 264 -28.30 -12.90 18.41
CA LEU A 264 -29.73 -13.05 18.14
C LEU A 264 -30.27 -14.43 18.55
N ALA A 265 -29.48 -15.49 18.40
CA ALA A 265 -29.85 -16.83 18.86
C ALA A 265 -29.76 -17.01 20.39
N SER A 266 -29.08 -16.11 21.10
CA SER A 266 -28.97 -16.15 22.56
C SER A 266 -30.24 -15.64 23.27
N ASP A 267 -31.09 -14.92 22.55
CA ASP A 267 -32.35 -14.35 23.03
C ASP A 267 -33.54 -15.01 22.29
N PRO A 268 -34.49 -15.64 23.01
CA PRO A 268 -35.64 -16.31 22.40
C PRO A 268 -36.47 -15.42 21.47
N LYS A 269 -36.68 -14.15 21.83
CA LYS A 269 -37.50 -13.21 21.06
C LYS A 269 -36.83 -12.83 19.75
N PHE A 270 -35.51 -12.64 19.77
CA PHE A 270 -34.75 -12.37 18.55
C PHE A 270 -34.57 -13.63 17.69
N SER A 271 -34.45 -14.79 18.31
CA SER A 271 -34.31 -16.07 17.61
C SER A 271 -35.56 -16.39 16.75
N GLU A 272 -36.76 -16.10 17.26
CA GLU A 272 -38.01 -16.19 16.49
C GLU A 272 -38.08 -15.16 15.35
N GLU A 273 -37.72 -13.89 15.63
CA GLU A 273 -37.76 -12.81 14.62
C GLU A 273 -36.78 -13.07 13.45
N PHE A 274 -35.63 -13.70 13.71
CA PHE A 274 -34.57 -13.97 12.74
C PHE A 274 -34.37 -15.46 12.45
N VAL A 275 -35.42 -16.27 12.63
CA VAL A 275 -35.42 -17.74 12.54
C VAL A 275 -34.75 -18.31 11.28
N HIS A 276 -34.91 -17.62 10.15
CA HIS A 276 -34.29 -18.01 8.88
C HIS A 276 -32.75 -18.05 8.96
N PHE A 277 -32.14 -17.14 9.71
CA PHE A 277 -30.69 -17.08 9.86
C PHE A 277 -30.18 -17.91 11.03
N THR A 278 -30.93 -18.02 12.13
CA THR A 278 -30.51 -18.80 13.30
C THR A 278 -30.58 -20.30 13.03
N ASN A 279 -31.64 -20.79 12.34
CA ASN A 279 -31.79 -22.22 12.03
C ASN A 279 -30.75 -22.74 11.01
N TYR A 280 -30.34 -21.89 10.07
CA TYR A 280 -29.38 -22.29 9.03
C TYR A 280 -27.97 -22.53 9.60
N GLU A 281 -27.58 -21.82 10.67
CA GLU A 281 -26.24 -21.94 11.27
C GLU A 281 -26.19 -22.87 12.51
N LEU A 282 -27.33 -23.13 13.16
CA LEU A 282 -27.39 -23.79 14.48
C LEU A 282 -28.15 -25.14 14.50
N SER A 283 -28.65 -25.64 13.37
CA SER A 283 -29.39 -26.91 13.33
C SER A 283 -28.54 -28.09 13.83
N ARG A 284 -29.16 -28.95 14.65
CA ARG A 284 -28.63 -30.24 15.13
C ARG A 284 -28.79 -31.29 14.02
N ASP A 285 -27.84 -32.20 13.88
CA ASP A 285 -27.93 -33.29 12.91
C ASP A 285 -29.06 -34.29 13.26
N GLU A 286 -29.63 -34.87 12.20
CA GLU A 286 -30.50 -36.06 12.11
C GLU A 286 -31.98 -35.97 12.59
N ASP A 287 -32.90 -35.91 11.62
CA ASP A 287 -34.16 -36.64 11.65
C ASP A 287 -34.43 -37.27 10.25
N PRO A 288 -34.43 -38.60 10.10
CA PRO A 288 -34.60 -39.28 8.82
C PRO A 288 -36.09 -39.33 8.44
N GLY A 289 -36.63 -38.27 7.85
CA GLY A 289 -38.04 -38.32 7.44
C GLY A 289 -38.71 -37.06 6.91
N CYS A 290 -38.17 -36.38 5.89
CA CYS A 290 -38.99 -35.68 4.87
C CYS A 290 -38.13 -35.07 3.73
N PRO A 291 -38.68 -34.90 2.51
CA PRO A 291 -37.89 -34.84 1.29
C PRO A 291 -37.21 -33.49 1.06
N ARG A 292 -35.97 -33.54 0.58
CA ARG A 292 -35.26 -32.40 -0.01
C ARG A 292 -35.83 -32.10 -1.40
N PRO A 293 -36.03 -30.83 -1.77
CA PRO A 293 -36.09 -30.45 -3.17
C PRO A 293 -34.69 -30.64 -3.78
N GLU A 294 -34.68 -31.37 -4.89
CA GLU A 294 -33.52 -31.85 -5.61
C GLU A 294 -32.70 -30.72 -6.29
N ASN A 295 -31.44 -31.08 -6.57
CA ASN A 295 -30.54 -30.54 -7.59
C ASN A 295 -29.78 -29.24 -7.25
N PHE A 296 -28.49 -29.39 -6.90
CA PHE A 296 -27.42 -29.45 -7.89
C PHE A 296 -26.13 -29.95 -7.22
N THR A 297 -25.69 -31.12 -7.65
CA THR A 297 -24.38 -31.72 -7.38
C THR A 297 -23.28 -30.92 -8.07
N ASP A 298 -22.07 -30.91 -7.49
CA ASP A 298 -20.91 -31.45 -8.22
C ASP A 298 -19.80 -31.88 -7.25
N ASN A 299 -19.48 -33.16 -7.35
CA ASN A 299 -18.36 -33.83 -6.70
C ASN A 299 -17.07 -33.55 -7.48
N VAL A 300 -15.97 -33.22 -6.81
CA VAL A 300 -14.67 -33.80 -7.17
C VAL A 300 -13.96 -34.27 -5.91
N VAL A 301 -13.79 -35.57 -5.90
CA VAL A 301 -13.13 -36.43 -4.93
C VAL A 301 -11.62 -36.20 -4.96
N LEU A 302 -10.99 -36.06 -3.79
CA LEU A 302 -9.60 -36.49 -3.59
C LEU A 302 -9.58 -37.56 -2.50
N LYS A 303 -9.55 -38.82 -2.96
CA LYS A 303 -9.12 -39.98 -2.19
C LYS A 303 -7.64 -39.80 -1.84
N ASN A 304 -7.29 -39.95 -0.57
CA ASN A 304 -6.49 -41.09 -0.11
C ASN A 304 -6.32 -41.06 1.41
N LYS A 305 -7.00 -42.01 2.06
CA LYS A 305 -6.61 -42.61 3.34
C LYS A 305 -5.72 -43.82 3.04
N GLN A 306 -4.73 -44.04 3.89
CA GLN A 306 -4.25 -45.32 4.47
C GLN A 306 -2.84 -45.04 5.01
N SER A 307 -2.36 -45.52 6.16
CA SER A 307 -2.81 -46.48 7.18
C SER A 307 -1.76 -46.35 8.31
N LEU A 308 -2.15 -46.06 9.57
CA LEU A 308 -2.16 -47.01 10.69
C LEU A 308 -0.89 -47.90 10.83
N ASN A 309 -0.08 -47.66 11.87
CA ASN A 309 0.01 -48.55 13.06
C ASN A 309 1.13 -48.16 14.05
N GLY A 310 0.75 -48.04 15.33
CA GLY A 310 1.23 -48.99 16.35
C GLY A 310 2.54 -48.73 17.13
N SER A 311 2.35 -48.47 18.42
CA SER A 311 3.15 -48.95 19.57
C SER A 311 4.42 -48.20 20.02
N THR A 312 4.22 -47.48 21.12
CA THR A 312 5.00 -47.49 22.37
C THR A 312 6.30 -48.30 22.46
N ARG A 313 7.38 -47.64 22.91
CA ARG A 313 8.32 -48.17 23.93
C ARG A 313 8.98 -47.03 24.72
N ARG A 314 8.84 -47.06 26.05
CA ARG A 314 9.62 -46.27 27.03
C ARG A 314 11.00 -46.88 27.19
N VAL A 315 12.06 -46.06 27.30
CA VAL A 315 13.24 -46.35 28.15
C VAL A 315 13.73 -45.04 28.79
N ARG A 316 14.10 -45.17 30.08
CA ARG A 316 14.53 -44.16 31.05
C ARG A 316 16.05 -43.88 31.00
N ILE A 317 16.40 -42.61 31.26
CA ILE A 317 17.45 -42.08 32.18
C ILE A 317 18.92 -42.51 31.96
N GLN A 318 19.83 -41.54 31.76
CA GLN A 318 20.87 -41.21 32.75
C GLN A 318 21.68 -39.93 32.40
N ASP A 319 21.83 -39.11 33.44
CA ASP A 319 22.72 -37.96 33.60
C ASP A 319 24.19 -38.28 33.36
N ARG A 320 24.94 -37.30 32.83
CA ARG A 320 26.34 -37.09 33.22
C ARG A 320 26.67 -35.60 33.31
N VAL A 321 26.77 -35.15 34.56
CA VAL A 321 27.53 -33.97 34.99
C VAL A 321 29.01 -34.33 35.03
N VAL A 322 29.88 -33.51 34.45
CA VAL A 322 31.28 -33.37 34.89
C VAL A 322 31.64 -31.88 34.91
N LYS A 323 32.11 -31.44 36.08
CA LYS A 323 32.59 -30.10 36.42
C LYS A 323 34.11 -29.99 36.23
N ARG A 324 34.55 -28.73 36.07
CA ARG A 324 35.83 -28.10 36.54
C ARG A 324 37.10 -28.35 35.67
N HIS A 325 38.05 -27.42 35.46
CA HIS A 325 38.52 -26.24 36.19
C HIS A 325 39.22 -25.17 35.29
N PHE A 326 39.34 -23.96 35.85
CA PHE A 326 40.00 -22.71 35.39
C PHE A 326 41.54 -22.66 35.49
N LYS A 327 42.16 -21.72 34.73
CA LYS A 327 43.30 -20.76 35.00
C LYS A 327 44.22 -20.64 33.74
N ARG A 328 44.83 -19.52 33.32
CA ARG A 328 44.97 -18.09 33.75
C ARG A 328 45.72 -17.29 32.63
N PHE A 329 45.35 -16.01 32.43
CA PHE A 329 46.09 -14.78 31.97
C PHE A 329 47.02 -14.80 30.73
N LYS A 330 47.08 -13.76 29.86
CA LYS A 330 47.28 -12.31 30.12
C LYS A 330 46.63 -11.40 29.05
N ARG A 331 46.19 -10.21 29.50
CA ARG A 331 45.90 -9.00 28.70
C ARG A 331 47.20 -8.25 28.38
N VAL A 332 47.22 -7.58 27.24
CA VAL A 332 47.98 -6.33 27.02
C VAL A 332 46.99 -5.29 26.49
N VAL A 333 46.96 -4.14 27.14
CA VAL A 333 46.16 -2.95 26.83
C VAL A 333 47.16 -1.78 26.72
N PRO A 334 47.02 -0.83 25.78
CA PRO A 334 47.68 0.46 25.89
C PRO A 334 46.90 1.41 26.81
N ASN A 335 47.65 2.06 27.71
CA ASN A 335 47.18 2.99 28.74
C ASN A 335 46.49 4.26 28.18
N ILE A 336 45.38 4.63 28.80
CA ILE A 336 44.96 6.04 28.95
C ILE A 336 44.64 6.24 30.44
N PHE A 337 45.29 7.20 31.08
CA PHE A 337 45.18 7.51 32.50
C PHE A 337 43.80 8.10 32.87
N PRO A 338 43.37 7.97 34.14
CA PRO A 338 42.03 8.31 34.58
C PRO A 338 41.89 9.81 34.88
N VAL A 339 40.77 10.40 34.46
CA VAL A 339 40.23 11.62 35.05
C VAL A 339 39.32 11.19 36.20
N GLU A 340 39.70 11.53 37.43
CA GLU A 340 38.85 11.37 38.61
C GLU A 340 37.64 12.31 38.50
N ILE A 341 36.44 11.75 38.35
CA ILE A 341 35.21 12.49 38.64
C ILE A 341 34.97 12.34 40.14
N LYS A 342 35.25 13.41 40.90
CA LYS A 342 34.86 13.52 42.30
C LYS A 342 33.34 13.35 42.41
N VAL A 343 32.93 12.31 43.10
CA VAL A 343 31.56 12.16 43.59
C VAL A 343 31.30 13.36 44.51
N LEU A 344 30.27 14.16 44.19
CA LEU A 344 29.87 15.30 45.00
C LEU A 344 29.45 14.80 46.38
N ASP A 345 30.27 15.12 47.38
CA ASP A 345 29.95 14.94 48.79
C ASP A 345 28.74 15.80 49.17
N LYS A 346 27.94 15.23 50.08
CA LYS A 346 26.82 15.89 50.75
C LYS A 346 27.23 17.28 51.25
N ARG A 347 26.48 18.31 50.88
CA ARG A 347 26.44 19.56 51.62
C ARG A 347 25.06 19.76 52.22
N GLU A 348 25.08 20.04 53.52
CA GLU A 348 23.98 20.54 54.33
C GLU A 348 23.63 21.99 53.94
N ASP A 349 22.41 22.38 54.34
CA ASP A 349 21.61 23.55 53.98
C ASP A 349 22.32 24.91 53.89
N VAL A 350 21.77 25.76 53.00
CA VAL A 350 21.02 27.00 53.29
C VAL A 350 21.15 27.93 52.08
N GLY A 351 20.00 28.35 51.54
CA GLY A 351 19.92 29.47 50.59
C GLY A 351 18.99 29.18 49.43
N THR A 352 17.78 29.72 49.53
CA THR A 352 16.74 29.80 48.49
C THR A 352 17.29 29.78 47.08
N THR A 353 17.30 28.60 46.47
CA THR A 353 17.45 28.43 45.03
C THR A 353 16.18 27.71 44.61
N GLU A 354 15.38 28.35 43.76
CA GLU A 354 14.27 27.68 43.09
C GLU A 354 14.82 26.41 42.46
N VAL A 355 14.51 25.26 43.09
CA VAL A 355 14.83 23.97 42.51
C VAL A 355 14.00 23.90 41.24
N ALA A 356 14.65 24.02 40.08
CA ALA A 356 13.99 23.94 38.79
C ALA A 356 13.33 22.55 38.65
N SER A 357 12.07 22.45 39.08
CA SER A 357 11.25 21.25 38.95
C SER A 357 10.40 21.40 37.71
N TRP A 358 10.63 20.54 36.71
CA TRP A 358 9.78 20.51 35.53
C TRP A 358 8.42 19.93 35.91
N LYS A 359 7.30 20.59 35.60
CA LYS A 359 5.97 20.00 35.82
C LYS A 359 5.59 19.10 34.64
N PHE A 360 4.66 18.16 34.87
CA PHE A 360 4.16 17.29 33.80
C PHE A 360 3.58 18.09 32.62
N CYS A 361 2.82 19.16 32.90
CA CYS A 361 2.26 20.03 31.87
C CYS A 361 3.37 20.69 31.03
N ASP A 362 4.38 21.27 31.67
CA ASP A 362 5.51 21.93 31.00
C ASP A 362 6.32 20.93 30.15
N TRP A 363 6.54 19.71 30.66
CA TRP A 363 7.18 18.64 29.91
C TRP A 363 6.36 18.22 28.69
N LEU A 364 5.04 18.10 28.85
CA LEU A 364 4.15 17.72 27.77
C LEU A 364 4.04 18.82 26.72
N THR A 365 4.06 20.10 27.13
CA THR A 365 4.19 21.25 26.25
C THR A 365 5.48 21.13 25.42
N TYR A 366 6.61 20.81 26.06
CA TYR A 366 7.89 20.57 25.39
C TYR A 366 7.84 19.38 24.42
N VAL A 367 7.18 18.26 24.77
CA VAL A 367 7.01 17.11 23.88
C VAL A 367 6.18 17.51 22.65
N THR A 368 5.10 18.24 22.85
CA THR A 368 4.22 18.70 21.76
C THR A 368 4.93 19.70 20.86
N GLU A 369 5.70 20.62 21.44
CA GLU A 369 6.56 21.53 20.71
C GLU A 369 7.62 20.76 19.90
N SER A 370 8.26 19.76 20.50
CA SER A 370 9.24 18.89 19.82
C SER A 370 8.62 18.19 18.61
N ILE A 371 7.40 17.65 18.76
CA ILE A 371 6.67 17.06 17.63
C ILE A 371 6.44 18.11 16.54
N ASN A 372 5.94 19.30 16.90
CA ASN A 372 5.70 20.39 15.96
C ASN A 372 6.98 20.87 15.25
N GLN A 373 8.12 20.86 15.94
CA GLN A 373 9.43 21.24 15.41
C GLN A 373 9.94 20.24 14.39
N THR A 374 9.58 18.95 14.49
CA THR A 374 9.96 17.95 13.47
C THR A 374 9.25 18.15 12.13
N MET A 375 8.17 18.95 12.07
CA MET A 375 7.45 19.23 10.83
C MET A 375 8.22 20.24 9.97
N GLN A 376 9.30 19.74 9.35
CA GLN A 376 10.20 20.47 8.45
C GLN A 376 10.23 19.79 7.08
N PHE A 377 10.59 20.56 6.05
CA PHE A 377 10.63 20.07 4.67
C PHE A 377 11.50 18.80 4.51
N GLU A 378 12.66 18.78 5.16
CA GLU A 378 13.64 17.67 5.11
C GLU A 378 13.10 16.36 5.73
N ASN A 379 12.07 16.45 6.58
CA ASN A 379 11.47 15.33 7.30
C ASN A 379 10.23 14.74 6.60
N TYR A 380 9.88 15.22 5.40
CA TYR A 380 8.79 14.67 4.60
C TYR A 380 8.99 13.19 4.29
N GLY A 381 7.95 12.37 4.48
CA GLY A 381 7.93 10.94 4.15
C GLY A 381 8.80 10.06 5.05
N ASN A 382 9.68 10.66 5.86
CA ASN A 382 10.55 9.97 6.80
C ASN A 382 9.79 9.56 8.07
N LEU A 383 10.18 8.41 8.65
CA LEU A 383 9.73 8.01 9.98
C LEU A 383 10.49 8.82 11.02
N ASN A 384 9.84 9.83 11.57
CA ASN A 384 10.34 10.62 12.68
C ASN A 384 10.28 9.77 13.94
N THR A 385 11.37 9.75 14.71
CA THR A 385 11.44 9.06 16.00
C THR A 385 11.96 10.03 17.05
N LEU A 386 11.13 10.35 18.04
CA LEU A 386 11.53 11.14 19.20
C LEU A 386 11.67 10.20 20.40
N VAL A 387 12.73 10.37 21.17
CA VAL A 387 13.03 9.55 22.35
C VAL A 387 13.24 10.47 23.54
N PHE A 388 12.48 10.23 24.61
CA PHE A 388 12.56 10.98 25.85
C PHE A 388 12.87 10.04 27.01
N CYS A 389 13.86 10.39 27.82
CA CYS A 389 14.09 9.74 29.11
C CYS A 389 13.30 10.51 30.17
N ILE A 390 12.27 9.89 30.73
CA ILE A 390 11.33 10.56 31.64
C ILE A 390 11.13 9.78 32.93
N PRO A 391 10.86 10.45 34.06
CA PRO A 391 10.45 9.78 35.28
C PRO A 391 9.20 8.92 35.03
N GLU A 392 9.15 7.73 35.64
CA GLU A 392 8.00 6.82 35.55
C GLU A 392 6.68 7.54 35.91
N VAL A 393 6.71 8.46 36.87
CA VAL A 393 5.53 9.25 37.28
C VAL A 393 4.95 10.09 36.13
N PHE A 394 5.78 10.62 35.22
CA PHE A 394 5.30 11.36 34.05
C PHE A 394 4.66 10.43 33.04
N TYR A 395 5.25 9.25 32.84
CA TYR A 395 4.64 8.25 31.98
C TYR A 395 3.28 7.78 32.52
N GLN A 396 3.12 7.60 33.83
CA GLN A 396 1.83 7.21 34.41
C GLN A 396 0.75 8.27 34.18
N GLU A 397 1.07 9.57 34.27
CA GLU A 397 0.13 10.64 33.91
C GLU A 397 -0.13 10.69 32.39
N PHE A 398 0.90 10.52 31.57
CA PHE A 398 0.78 10.49 30.11
C PHE A 398 -0.11 9.33 29.62
N LYS A 399 0.07 8.14 30.20
CA LYS A 399 -0.69 6.93 29.88
C LYS A 399 -2.19 7.10 30.08
N LYS A 400 -2.64 7.90 31.05
CA LYS A 400 -4.07 8.20 31.27
C LYS A 400 -4.71 8.92 30.08
N ARG A 401 -3.92 9.63 29.27
CA ARG A 401 -4.39 10.32 28.06
C ARG A 401 -4.52 9.39 26.85
N ILE A 402 -3.90 8.20 26.87
CA ILE A 402 -3.91 7.26 25.75
C ILE A 402 -5.09 6.28 25.88
N PRO A 403 -6.03 6.25 24.92
CA PRO A 403 -7.10 5.26 24.93
C PRO A 403 -6.56 3.82 24.92
N SER A 404 -7.05 2.97 25.82
CA SER A 404 -6.60 1.57 25.98
C SER A 404 -6.74 0.73 24.70
N VAL A 405 -7.65 1.13 23.79
CA VAL A 405 -7.88 0.48 22.48
C VAL A 405 -6.64 0.45 21.57
N TYR A 406 -5.66 1.31 21.84
CA TYR A 406 -4.43 1.38 21.04
C TYR A 406 -3.31 0.49 21.56
N LYS A 407 -3.47 -0.12 22.74
CA LYS A 407 -2.46 -0.98 23.33
C LYS A 407 -2.28 -2.25 22.48
N GLU A 408 -1.05 -2.54 22.08
CA GLU A 408 -0.69 -3.79 21.41
C GLU A 408 -0.31 -4.88 22.44
N ASP A 409 -0.30 -6.15 22.03
CA ASP A 409 0.04 -7.30 22.88
C ASP A 409 1.35 -7.05 23.66
N GLU A 410 1.36 -7.36 24.96
CA GLU A 410 2.50 -7.08 25.84
C GLU A 410 3.73 -7.89 25.42
N VAL A 411 4.66 -7.26 24.70
CA VAL A 411 6.03 -7.77 24.52
C VAL A 411 6.84 -7.29 25.71
N PHE A 412 6.77 -8.03 26.82
CA PHE A 412 7.51 -7.70 28.04
C PHE A 412 9.02 -7.52 27.71
N PRO A 413 9.66 -6.39 28.10
CA PRO A 413 9.25 -5.39 29.09
C PRO A 413 8.58 -4.10 28.55
N ALA A 414 8.32 -3.98 27.24
CA ALA A 414 7.84 -2.74 26.62
C ALA A 414 6.30 -2.65 26.48
N GLN A 415 5.74 -1.46 26.68
CA GLN A 415 4.33 -1.15 26.39
C GLN A 415 4.23 -0.38 25.07
N ASN A 416 3.49 -0.92 24.10
CA ASN A 416 3.35 -0.32 22.77
C ASN A 416 1.90 0.12 22.51
N TYR A 417 1.74 1.30 21.89
CA TYR A 417 0.47 1.83 21.44
C TYR A 417 0.52 2.24 19.97
N ARG A 418 -0.50 1.84 19.21
CA ARG A 418 -0.62 2.12 17.77
C ARG A 418 -1.82 3.01 17.48
N ILE A 419 -1.62 4.32 17.46
CA ILE A 419 -2.70 5.30 17.28
C ILE A 419 -2.94 5.56 15.79
N MET A 420 -4.16 5.27 15.33
CA MET A 420 -4.57 5.37 13.92
C MET A 420 -5.48 6.58 13.63
N ASN A 421 -5.82 7.37 14.65
CA ASN A 421 -6.74 8.49 14.53
C ASN A 421 -6.04 9.79 14.94
N ILE A 422 -5.95 10.72 13.99
CA ILE A 422 -5.31 12.02 14.18
C ILE A 422 -5.97 12.87 15.28
N LEU A 423 -7.28 12.73 15.50
CA LEU A 423 -8.00 13.49 16.53
C LEU A 423 -7.62 13.04 17.94
N HIS A 424 -7.42 11.74 18.14
CA HIS A 424 -6.93 11.25 19.43
C HIS A 424 -5.49 11.70 19.71
N LEU A 425 -4.68 11.97 18.68
CA LEU A 425 -3.36 12.54 18.89
C LEU A 425 -3.43 13.98 19.39
N LYS A 426 -4.37 14.79 18.88
CA LYS A 426 -4.63 16.11 19.49
C LYS A 426 -5.04 15.95 20.95
N GLU A 427 -5.95 15.04 21.26
CA GLU A 427 -6.37 14.79 22.66
C GLU A 427 -5.20 14.36 23.57
N ILE A 428 -4.18 13.66 23.03
CA ILE A 428 -3.02 13.18 23.78
C ILE A 428 -1.94 14.26 23.96
N PHE A 429 -1.74 15.13 22.96
CA PHE A 429 -0.61 16.07 22.93
C PHE A 429 -1.01 17.54 23.09
N ASP A 430 -2.25 17.94 22.80
CA ASP A 430 -2.65 19.33 23.01
C ASP A 430 -2.49 19.71 24.48
N THR A 431 -1.85 20.85 24.72
CA THR A 431 -1.71 21.49 26.04
C THR A 431 -2.44 22.83 26.04
N ALA A 432 -2.45 23.55 27.17
CA ALA A 432 -3.00 24.90 27.23
C ALA A 432 -2.15 25.90 26.42
N GLU A 433 -0.83 25.73 26.43
CA GLU A 433 0.14 26.66 25.84
C GLU A 433 0.47 26.32 24.37
N VAL A 434 0.67 25.03 24.06
CA VAL A 434 1.04 24.57 22.72
C VAL A 434 0.06 23.49 22.25
N LYS A 435 -0.55 23.73 21.09
CA LYS A 435 -1.39 22.75 20.38
C LYS A 435 -0.56 21.92 19.42
N LEU A 436 -0.92 20.65 19.24
CA LEU A 436 -0.35 19.80 18.21
C LEU A 436 -0.77 20.33 16.83
N LYS A 437 0.21 20.80 16.07
CA LYS A 437 0.04 21.22 14.67
C LYS A 437 -0.16 19.97 13.84
N ILE A 438 -1.31 19.86 13.19
CA ILE A 438 -1.57 18.75 12.25
C ILE A 438 -1.02 19.11 10.88
N SER A 439 -0.93 20.39 10.54
CA SER A 439 -0.34 20.85 9.30
C SER A 439 0.48 22.12 9.47
N LYS A 440 1.41 22.34 8.53
CA LYS A 440 2.19 23.57 8.36
C LYS A 440 2.31 23.90 6.89
N ARG A 441 2.35 25.19 6.56
CA ARG A 441 2.55 25.65 5.18
C ARG A 441 3.95 26.19 5.01
N PHE A 442 4.56 25.86 3.88
CA PHE A 442 5.89 26.30 3.52
C PHE A 442 5.87 26.99 2.16
N ILE A 443 6.67 28.03 2.03
CA ILE A 443 6.94 28.74 0.79
C ILE A 443 8.46 28.72 0.55
N HIS A 444 8.87 28.61 -0.71
CA HIS A 444 10.28 28.63 -1.06
C HIS A 444 10.80 30.07 -1.12
N ASP A 445 11.66 30.44 -0.16
CA ASP A 445 12.43 31.68 -0.14
C ASP A 445 13.79 31.47 -0.82
N ASN A 446 14.19 32.39 -1.70
CA ASN A 446 15.40 32.27 -2.51
C ASN A 446 16.71 32.37 -1.71
N GLN A 447 16.68 32.87 -0.47
CA GLN A 447 17.84 33.03 0.40
C GLN A 447 17.84 32.07 1.59
N LYS A 448 16.65 31.73 2.12
CA LYS A 448 16.47 30.93 3.34
C LYS A 448 15.96 29.52 3.11
N GLY A 449 15.69 29.13 1.85
CA GLY A 449 15.08 27.84 1.53
C GLY A 449 13.58 27.82 1.86
N TYR A 450 13.04 26.68 2.28
CA TYR A 450 11.61 26.58 2.61
C TYR A 450 11.31 27.19 3.99
N VAL A 451 10.52 28.27 4.02
CA VAL A 451 10.15 29.01 5.24
C VAL A 451 8.68 28.77 5.58
N GLU A 452 8.37 28.58 6.86
CA GLU A 452 6.99 28.48 7.38
C GLU A 452 6.29 29.83 7.20
N TYR A 453 5.03 29.81 6.76
CA TYR A 453 4.28 31.03 6.47
C TYR A 453 2.82 30.94 6.92
N GLU A 454 2.28 32.05 7.45
CA GLU A 454 0.90 32.17 7.94
C GLU A 454 0.05 33.05 6.99
N ASP A 455 -1.24 32.74 6.82
CA ASP A 455 -2.16 33.33 5.80
C ASP A 455 -2.36 34.88 5.91
N HIS A 456 -1.70 35.56 6.85
CA HIS A 456 -1.84 37.00 7.08
C HIS A 456 -0.96 37.89 6.21
N ASP A 457 0.10 37.37 5.58
CA ASP A 457 0.86 38.19 4.64
C ASP A 457 0.26 38.09 3.22
N ASN A 458 0.28 39.19 2.49
CA ASN A 458 -0.36 39.29 1.18
C ASN A 458 0.64 38.89 0.07
N VAL A 459 1.05 37.62 0.01
CA VAL A 459 2.02 37.15 -0.99
C VAL A 459 1.28 36.54 -2.19
N ALA A 460 1.13 37.34 -3.23
CA ALA A 460 0.64 36.89 -4.53
C ALA A 460 1.69 35.99 -5.23
N CYS A 461 1.25 34.81 -5.67
CA CYS A 461 1.90 33.97 -6.68
C CYS A 461 3.23 33.29 -6.29
N GLN A 462 3.23 32.43 -5.25
CA GLN A 462 4.27 31.42 -5.05
C GLN A 462 3.67 30.03 -4.74
N SER A 463 4.31 28.98 -5.24
CA SER A 463 3.94 27.58 -5.00
C SER A 463 4.04 27.26 -3.51
N SER A 464 2.90 27.11 -2.83
CA SER A 464 2.86 26.75 -1.41
C SER A 464 2.75 25.24 -1.22
N PHE A 465 3.52 24.71 -0.27
CA PHE A 465 3.49 23.31 0.13
C PHE A 465 2.79 23.19 1.47
N ILE A 466 1.87 22.24 1.61
CA ILE A 466 1.19 21.97 2.88
C ILE A 466 1.67 20.62 3.39
N PHE A 467 2.28 20.64 4.57
CA PHE A 467 2.73 19.47 5.29
C PHE A 467 1.65 19.04 6.27
N PHE A 468 1.42 17.75 6.44
CA PHE A 468 0.48 17.24 7.43
C PHE A 468 0.95 15.97 8.15
N LEU A 469 0.51 15.79 9.40
CA LEU A 469 0.79 14.60 10.21
C LEU A 469 0.08 13.40 9.58
N ASN A 470 0.85 12.44 9.08
CA ASN A 470 0.33 11.30 8.33
C ASN A 470 -0.09 10.18 9.27
N VAL A 471 -1.33 10.28 9.77
CA VAL A 471 -1.92 9.31 10.70
C VAL A 471 -3.29 8.89 10.21
N GLY A 472 -3.50 7.58 10.05
CA GLY A 472 -4.71 7.02 9.46
C GLY A 472 -4.52 6.64 7.98
N GLN A 473 -5.61 6.70 7.22
CA GLN A 473 -5.60 6.42 5.78
C GLN A 473 -5.41 7.77 5.06
N SER A 474 -4.29 7.93 4.34
CA SER A 474 -4.03 9.14 3.56
C SER A 474 -5.01 9.21 2.38
N THR A 475 -5.80 10.30 2.28
CA THR A 475 -6.74 10.54 1.16
C THR A 475 -6.09 11.29 0.00
N VAL A 476 -4.84 11.73 0.15
CA VAL A 476 -4.20 12.67 -0.78
C VAL A 476 -3.39 11.94 -1.87
N ASP A 477 -3.06 10.67 -1.67
CA ASP A 477 -2.35 9.86 -2.66
C ASP A 477 -2.87 8.41 -2.69
N GLU A 478 -3.44 7.99 -3.81
CA GLU A 478 -3.96 6.63 -4.02
C GLU A 478 -2.85 5.56 -3.96
N SER A 479 -1.57 5.97 -4.01
CA SER A 479 -0.40 5.07 -3.94
C SER A 479 0.06 4.74 -2.51
N ASP A 480 -0.33 5.52 -1.49
CA ASP A 480 -0.01 5.28 -0.07
C ASP A 480 -1.27 4.98 0.76
N ASN A 481 -2.09 4.07 0.24
CA ASN A 481 -3.29 3.56 0.90
C ASN A 481 -2.95 2.60 2.07
N THR A 482 -1.90 2.93 2.83
CA THR A 482 -1.43 2.18 3.99
C THR A 482 -1.93 2.85 5.26
N ASN A 483 -2.43 2.05 6.21
CA ASN A 483 -2.79 2.53 7.54
C ASN A 483 -1.51 2.98 8.26
N ASN A 484 -1.19 4.27 8.21
CA ASN A 484 -0.03 4.88 8.88
C ASN A 484 -0.35 5.15 10.37
N PRO A 485 0.27 4.42 11.32
CA PRO A 485 0.09 4.67 12.74
C PRO A 485 1.05 5.74 13.27
N PHE A 486 0.62 6.42 14.32
CA PHE A 486 1.51 7.05 15.29
C PHE A 486 1.79 6.03 16.40
N LEU A 487 3.06 5.65 16.55
CA LEU A 487 3.48 4.66 17.54
C LEU A 487 3.98 5.35 18.80
N ILE A 488 3.57 4.83 19.96
CA ILE A 488 4.08 5.21 21.27
C ILE A 488 4.60 3.96 21.94
N GLU A 489 5.89 3.94 22.27
CA GLU A 489 6.59 2.85 22.93
C GLU A 489 7.11 3.33 24.28
N TRP A 490 6.84 2.57 25.34
CA TRP A 490 7.36 2.82 26.69
C TRP A 490 8.18 1.65 27.18
N ILE A 491 9.41 1.94 27.61
CA ILE A 491 10.31 0.97 28.23
C ILE A 491 10.54 1.42 29.68
N PRO A 492 9.97 0.72 30.67
CA PRO A 492 10.18 1.03 32.08
C PRO A 492 11.60 0.66 32.53
N GLU A 493 12.02 1.18 33.69
CA GLU A 493 13.21 0.72 34.43
C GLU A 493 14.54 0.77 33.65
N VAL A 494 14.72 1.73 32.74
CA VAL A 494 16.04 1.99 32.13
C VAL A 494 17.08 2.32 33.21
N THR A 495 16.63 2.92 34.31
CA THR A 495 17.43 3.13 35.52
C THR A 495 16.66 2.70 36.78
N ASN A 496 17.19 1.73 37.52
CA ASN A 496 16.50 1.17 38.68
C ASN A 496 16.45 2.10 39.90
N VAL A 497 17.43 3.00 40.05
CA VAL A 497 17.55 3.89 41.22
C VAL A 497 16.70 5.14 41.06
N THR A 498 16.78 5.78 39.89
CA THR A 498 16.08 7.04 39.58
C THR A 498 14.68 6.83 39.00
N LYS A 499 14.28 5.59 38.74
CA LYS A 499 12.97 5.22 38.15
C LYS A 499 12.68 5.99 36.85
N ILE A 500 13.71 6.17 36.02
CA ILE A 500 13.57 6.78 34.70
C ILE A 500 13.37 5.65 33.68
N GLY A 501 12.35 5.81 32.84
CA GLY A 501 12.12 4.97 31.67
C GLY A 501 12.27 5.76 30.38
N GLN A 502 12.12 5.07 29.26
CA GLN A 502 12.29 5.63 27.92
C GLN A 502 10.95 5.63 27.18
N LEU A 503 10.47 6.82 26.82
CA LEU A 503 9.31 7.04 25.96
C LEU A 503 9.79 7.31 24.53
N LYS A 504 9.32 6.52 23.58
CA LYS A 504 9.65 6.65 22.17
C LYS A 504 8.39 6.88 21.35
N LEU A 505 8.38 7.95 20.55
CA LEU A 505 7.28 8.33 19.67
C LEU A 505 7.74 8.15 18.23
N GLN A 506 6.94 7.49 17.38
CA GLN A 506 7.25 7.33 15.96
C GLN A 506 6.08 7.71 15.06
N TYR A 507 6.32 8.57 14.07
CA TYR A 507 5.29 9.12 13.19
C TYR A 507 5.88 9.66 11.88
N LYS A 508 5.04 10.00 10.90
CA LYS A 508 5.48 10.52 9.60
C LYS A 508 4.78 11.83 9.26
N TRP A 509 5.46 12.68 8.49
CA TRP A 509 4.86 13.85 7.84
C TRP A 509 4.64 13.57 6.36
N TYR A 510 3.56 14.11 5.79
CA TYR A 510 3.30 14.09 4.36
C TYR A 510 3.24 15.53 3.80
N CYS A 511 3.44 15.74 2.50
CA CYS A 511 3.47 17.03 1.81
C CYS A 511 2.58 16.97 0.57
N GLY A 512 1.63 17.89 0.45
CA GLY A 512 0.79 18.08 -0.73
C GLY A 512 0.94 19.49 -1.33
N THR A 513 0.74 19.63 -2.65
CA THR A 513 0.75 20.94 -3.34
C THR A 513 -0.67 21.54 -3.38
N THR A 514 -0.79 22.86 -3.19
CA THR A 514 -2.09 23.59 -3.27
C THR A 514 -2.83 23.42 -4.60
N LEU A 515 -2.13 23.11 -5.71
CA LEU A 515 -2.73 22.83 -7.02
C LEU A 515 -3.60 21.56 -7.08
N GLN A 516 -3.44 20.62 -6.15
CA GLN A 516 -4.26 19.40 -6.11
C GLN A 516 -5.61 19.58 -5.40
N LEU A 517 -5.75 20.62 -4.57
CA LEU A 517 -6.94 20.84 -3.74
C LEU A 517 -8.09 21.56 -4.46
N ASN A 518 -7.85 22.23 -5.60
CA ASN A 518 -8.88 22.96 -6.36
C ASN A 518 -9.53 22.19 -7.52
N ARG A 519 -9.38 20.85 -7.60
CA ARG A 519 -9.95 20.04 -8.70
C ARG A 519 -11.43 19.67 -8.47
N LYS A 520 -12.34 20.65 -8.37
CA LYS A 520 -13.79 20.40 -8.54
C LYS A 520 -14.54 21.38 -9.45
N THR A 521 -13.88 22.35 -10.09
CA THR A 521 -14.51 23.18 -11.13
C THR A 521 -13.66 23.22 -12.40
N ASN A 522 -14.22 22.68 -13.48
CA ASN A 522 -13.76 22.61 -14.88
C ASN A 522 -12.73 21.54 -15.27
N PRO A 523 -13.09 20.59 -16.17
CA PRO A 523 -12.12 19.81 -16.92
C PRO A 523 -11.60 20.67 -18.10
N TRP A 524 -10.35 20.45 -18.52
CA TRP A 524 -9.61 21.19 -19.56
C TRP A 524 -8.76 22.38 -19.06
N CYS A 525 -7.71 22.10 -18.28
CA CYS A 525 -6.35 22.64 -18.51
C CYS A 525 -5.33 21.98 -17.55
N ALA A 526 -4.07 21.90 -17.99
CA ALA A 526 -2.82 21.52 -17.28
C ALA A 526 -2.46 20.01 -17.16
N THR A 527 -1.51 19.63 -18.02
CA THR A 527 -0.66 18.43 -18.04
C THR A 527 0.49 18.49 -17.03
N THR A 528 1.01 17.32 -16.67
CA THR A 528 2.08 16.97 -15.70
C THR A 528 3.49 17.52 -15.97
N LYS A 529 3.66 18.79 -16.38
CA LYS A 529 4.98 19.40 -16.66
C LYS A 529 5.55 20.35 -15.60
N ASP A 530 4.79 20.75 -14.57
CA ASP A 530 5.24 21.84 -13.69
C ASP A 530 5.97 21.43 -12.40
N LEU A 531 6.12 20.13 -12.12
CA LEU A 531 6.95 19.64 -10.99
C LEU A 531 8.40 19.30 -11.40
N ALA A 532 8.72 19.30 -12.70
CA ALA A 532 10.07 19.05 -13.22
C ALA A 532 10.92 20.33 -13.34
N ALA A 533 10.34 21.52 -13.13
CA ALA A 533 11.02 22.80 -13.37
C ALA A 533 11.86 23.32 -12.19
N LEU A 534 11.85 22.67 -11.02
CA LEU A 534 12.54 23.15 -9.82
C LEU A 534 13.96 22.58 -9.60
N SER A 535 14.54 21.86 -10.57
CA SER A 535 15.96 21.46 -10.53
C SER A 535 16.89 22.31 -11.41
N CYS A 536 16.38 23.32 -12.12
CA CYS A 536 17.16 24.12 -13.06
C CYS A 536 17.54 25.49 -12.49
N CYS A 537 18.32 25.50 -11.41
CA CYS A 537 18.99 26.73 -10.91
C CYS A 537 20.39 26.42 -10.36
N GLN A 538 21.23 25.78 -11.17
CA GLN A 538 22.68 25.89 -11.03
C GLN A 538 23.28 26.21 -12.41
N LYS A 539 23.46 27.50 -12.69
CA LYS A 539 24.28 27.97 -13.81
C LYS A 539 25.75 27.80 -13.44
N LYS A 540 26.50 27.04 -14.24
CA LYS A 540 27.95 27.23 -14.53
C LYS A 540 28.42 26.32 -15.69
N PRO A 541 29.53 26.66 -16.36
CA PRO A 541 29.61 27.40 -17.61
C PRO A 541 29.56 26.52 -18.88
N ARG A 542 29.23 27.13 -20.02
CA ARG A 542 29.32 26.52 -21.37
C ARG A 542 30.76 26.09 -21.65
N LEU A 543 30.97 24.78 -21.77
CA LEU A 543 32.09 24.23 -22.56
C LEU A 543 31.62 24.08 -24.01
N ILE A 544 32.47 24.57 -24.92
CA ILE A 544 32.25 24.57 -26.37
C ILE A 544 32.23 23.12 -26.86
N ALA A 545 31.09 22.68 -27.41
CA ALA A 545 30.95 21.36 -28.01
C ALA A 545 31.64 21.33 -29.39
N ALA A 546 32.37 20.25 -29.65
CA ALA A 546 32.87 19.90 -30.98
C ALA A 546 31.70 19.59 -31.93
N PRO A 547 31.85 19.79 -33.27
CA PRO A 547 30.76 19.65 -34.21
C PRO A 547 30.28 18.19 -34.33
N GLU A 548 28.96 17.99 -34.29
CA GLU A 548 28.31 16.70 -34.53
C GLU A 548 28.38 16.28 -36.02
N PRO A 549 28.48 14.98 -36.33
CA PRO A 549 28.46 14.48 -37.70
C PRO A 549 27.05 14.55 -38.32
N SER A 550 27.00 14.74 -39.63
CA SER A 550 25.74 14.92 -40.39
C SER A 550 24.87 13.64 -40.46
N PRO A 551 23.55 13.77 -40.71
CA PRO A 551 22.61 12.63 -40.82
C PRO A 551 23.00 11.56 -41.84
N GLN A 552 23.82 11.90 -42.85
CA GLN A 552 24.31 10.96 -43.85
C GLN A 552 25.36 9.98 -43.29
N ALA A 553 26.11 10.35 -42.25
CA ALA A 553 27.12 9.48 -41.64
C ALA A 553 26.52 8.31 -40.84
N PHE A 554 25.33 8.50 -40.25
CA PHE A 554 24.60 7.45 -39.53
C PHE A 554 24.04 6.36 -40.46
N ALA A 555 23.63 6.74 -41.68
CA ALA A 555 23.18 5.78 -42.69
C ALA A 555 24.33 4.89 -43.19
N SER A 556 25.57 5.41 -43.24
CA SER A 556 26.76 4.67 -43.68
C SER A 556 27.26 3.63 -42.67
N GLN A 557 26.98 3.79 -41.37
CA GLN A 557 27.36 2.81 -40.33
C GLN A 557 26.54 1.50 -40.38
N CYS A 558 25.40 1.49 -41.06
CA CYS A 558 24.54 0.30 -41.13
C CYS A 558 24.99 -0.73 -42.19
N ILE A 559 26.01 -0.45 -43.01
CA ILE A 559 26.29 -1.20 -44.24
C ILE A 559 27.54 -2.11 -44.17
N THR A 560 28.41 -1.98 -43.15
CA THR A 560 29.59 -2.86 -43.02
C THR A 560 29.25 -4.15 -42.25
N MET A 561 28.87 -5.21 -42.97
CA MET A 561 28.48 -6.49 -42.38
C MET A 561 29.67 -7.44 -42.19
N GLN A 562 29.91 -7.87 -40.95
CA GLN A 562 30.33 -9.26 -40.77
C GLN A 562 29.09 -10.15 -40.89
N PRO A 563 29.09 -11.19 -41.74
CA PRO A 563 27.96 -12.09 -41.86
C PRO A 563 27.73 -12.82 -40.54
N TYR A 564 26.49 -12.80 -40.04
CA TYR A 564 26.09 -13.59 -38.90
C TYR A 564 26.02 -15.07 -39.31
N ALA A 565 26.76 -15.92 -38.61
CA ALA A 565 26.73 -17.37 -38.77
C ALA A 565 26.07 -18.01 -37.54
N PHE A 566 24.99 -18.77 -37.76
CA PHE A 566 24.33 -19.52 -36.70
C PHE A 566 25.20 -20.73 -36.30
N THR A 567 25.61 -20.80 -35.03
CA THR A 567 26.65 -21.75 -34.57
C THR A 567 26.12 -22.98 -33.83
N LEU A 568 24.84 -22.98 -33.45
CA LEU A 568 24.25 -24.08 -32.69
C LEU A 568 23.82 -25.27 -33.57
N ASP A 569 23.58 -26.40 -32.90
CA ASP A 569 23.21 -27.68 -33.49
C ASP A 569 21.84 -27.69 -34.20
N ALA A 570 21.53 -28.82 -34.85
CA ALA A 570 20.29 -29.01 -35.58
C ALA A 570 19.05 -28.91 -34.67
N ALA A 571 19.14 -29.35 -33.41
CA ALA A 571 18.02 -29.27 -32.47
C ALA A 571 17.68 -27.81 -32.14
N ALA A 572 18.68 -26.96 -31.97
CA ALA A 572 18.49 -25.52 -31.83
C ALA A 572 17.87 -24.88 -33.06
N ARG A 573 18.27 -25.29 -34.28
CA ARG A 573 17.65 -24.82 -35.53
C ARG A 573 16.18 -25.21 -35.62
N THR A 574 15.84 -26.46 -35.29
CA THR A 574 14.44 -26.91 -35.25
C THR A 574 13.63 -26.13 -34.21
N PHE A 575 14.18 -25.87 -33.03
CA PHE A 575 13.51 -25.05 -32.01
C PHE A 575 13.28 -23.61 -32.48
N CYS A 576 14.29 -22.99 -33.10
CA CYS A 576 14.19 -21.66 -33.71
C CYS A 576 13.06 -21.59 -34.74
N ALA A 577 13.01 -22.54 -35.69
CA ALA A 577 11.98 -22.58 -36.71
C ALA A 577 10.56 -22.79 -36.13
N THR A 578 10.41 -23.74 -35.20
CA THR A 578 9.10 -24.15 -34.68
C THR A 578 8.55 -23.22 -33.59
N VAL A 579 9.40 -22.69 -32.70
CA VAL A 579 8.98 -21.93 -31.52
C VAL A 579 9.19 -20.42 -31.68
N LEU A 580 10.23 -20.03 -32.41
CA LEU A 580 10.62 -18.62 -32.61
C LEU A 580 10.26 -18.09 -34.00
N HIS A 581 9.85 -18.96 -34.93
CA HIS A 581 9.57 -18.62 -36.33
C HIS A 581 10.80 -18.06 -37.07
N GLU A 582 11.98 -18.55 -36.69
CA GLU A 582 13.27 -18.18 -37.27
C GLU A 582 13.75 -19.25 -38.27
N THR A 583 13.87 -18.86 -39.55
CA THR A 583 14.59 -19.59 -40.61
C THR A 583 15.72 -18.71 -41.15
N ASP A 584 16.58 -19.24 -42.00
CA ASP A 584 17.66 -18.44 -42.59
C ASP A 584 17.11 -17.29 -43.46
N GLU A 585 16.01 -17.54 -44.20
CA GLU A 585 15.30 -16.55 -45.01
C GLU A 585 14.57 -15.52 -44.12
N SER A 586 13.81 -15.97 -43.12
CA SER A 586 13.08 -15.05 -42.23
C SER A 586 14.03 -14.19 -41.42
N ARG A 587 15.20 -14.71 -41.06
CA ARG A 587 16.28 -13.96 -40.40
C ARG A 587 16.79 -12.82 -41.27
N ALA A 588 17.16 -13.12 -42.52
CA ALA A 588 17.66 -12.10 -43.44
C ALA A 588 16.62 -11.00 -43.69
N ALA A 589 15.37 -11.38 -43.95
CA ALA A 589 14.27 -10.44 -44.20
C ALA A 589 13.96 -9.57 -42.97
N ALA A 590 13.90 -10.17 -41.78
CA ALA A 590 13.60 -9.43 -40.54
C ALA A 590 14.71 -8.46 -40.15
N LEU A 591 15.98 -8.85 -40.33
CA LEU A 591 17.12 -7.96 -40.11
C LEU A 591 17.09 -6.75 -41.03
N HIS A 592 16.87 -6.97 -42.33
CA HIS A 592 16.75 -5.88 -43.31
C HIS A 592 15.62 -4.91 -42.93
N SER A 593 14.44 -5.44 -42.60
CA SER A 593 13.29 -4.61 -42.20
C SER A 593 13.56 -3.79 -40.92
N LEU A 594 14.25 -4.36 -39.93
CA LEU A 594 14.63 -3.62 -38.72
C LEU A 594 15.69 -2.56 -38.98
N GLN A 595 16.63 -2.82 -39.91
CA GLN A 595 17.64 -1.85 -40.30
C GLN A 595 17.04 -0.64 -41.01
N GLU A 596 16.12 -0.87 -41.96
CA GLU A 596 15.35 0.20 -42.61
C GLU A 596 14.53 1.00 -41.59
N TRP A 597 13.85 0.30 -40.67
CA TRP A 597 13.10 0.95 -39.60
C TRP A 597 14.01 1.79 -38.68
N ALA A 598 15.18 1.27 -38.30
CA ALA A 598 16.14 2.00 -37.47
C ALA A 598 16.68 3.24 -38.20
N ALA A 599 16.99 3.13 -39.50
CA ALA A 599 17.39 4.26 -40.33
C ALA A 599 16.30 5.35 -40.43
N ALA A 600 15.02 4.94 -40.46
CA ALA A 600 13.88 5.85 -40.42
C ALA A 600 13.65 6.49 -39.02
N ASN A 601 14.31 6.01 -37.97
CA ASN A 601 14.18 6.49 -36.59
C ASN A 601 15.56 6.88 -35.98
N PRO A 602 16.27 7.86 -36.56
CA PRO A 602 17.65 8.17 -36.19
C PRO A 602 17.83 8.58 -34.73
N ARG A 603 16.81 9.22 -34.13
CA ARG A 603 16.82 9.68 -32.72
C ARG A 603 16.89 8.56 -31.69
N LEU A 604 16.68 7.30 -32.08
CA LEU A 604 16.83 6.17 -31.18
C LEU A 604 18.28 5.70 -31.06
N HIS A 605 19.16 6.11 -32.00
CA HIS A 605 20.54 5.64 -32.15
C HIS A 605 20.67 4.12 -31.95
N VAL A 606 19.87 3.36 -32.70
CA VAL A 606 19.85 1.89 -32.63
C VAL A 606 21.15 1.33 -33.19
N LYS A 607 21.73 0.35 -32.49
CA LYS A 607 22.84 -0.44 -33.02
C LYS A 607 22.32 -1.48 -34.04
N CYS A 608 22.64 -1.27 -35.31
CA CYS A 608 22.00 -1.97 -36.44
C CYS A 608 22.71 -3.25 -36.92
N ASP A 609 23.73 -3.72 -36.22
CA ASP A 609 24.40 -4.98 -36.58
C ASP A 609 23.55 -6.21 -36.21
N ALA A 610 23.74 -7.31 -36.95
CA ALA A 610 22.95 -8.53 -36.76
C ALA A 610 23.06 -9.11 -35.34
N ARG A 611 24.25 -9.06 -34.71
CA ARG A 611 24.44 -9.59 -33.35
C ARG A 611 23.68 -8.78 -32.31
N SER A 612 23.50 -7.48 -32.55
CA SER A 612 22.73 -6.60 -31.67
C SER A 612 21.22 -6.70 -31.88
N LEU A 613 20.74 -6.95 -33.11
CA LEU A 613 19.30 -7.00 -33.42
C LEU A 613 18.65 -8.37 -33.21
N LEU A 614 19.38 -9.47 -33.49
CA LEU A 614 18.85 -10.84 -33.37
C LEU A 614 18.32 -11.20 -31.97
N PRO A 615 18.97 -10.81 -30.86
CA PRO A 615 18.44 -11.06 -29.52
C PRO A 615 17.02 -10.51 -29.34
N PHE A 616 16.73 -9.31 -29.86
CA PHE A 616 15.40 -8.69 -29.76
C PHE A 616 14.37 -9.41 -30.62
N LEU A 617 14.72 -9.77 -31.86
CA LEU A 617 13.88 -10.59 -32.74
C LEU A 617 13.52 -11.93 -32.07
N ARG A 618 14.54 -12.65 -31.57
CA ARG A 618 14.37 -13.92 -30.86
C ARG A 618 13.51 -13.76 -29.61
N ALA A 619 13.73 -12.70 -28.83
CA ALA A 619 12.92 -12.41 -27.65
C ALA A 619 11.44 -12.18 -27.98
N CYS A 620 11.16 -11.56 -29.13
CA CYS A 620 9.81 -11.29 -29.62
C CYS A 620 9.19 -12.41 -30.46
N LYS A 621 9.93 -13.50 -30.73
CA LYS A 621 9.54 -14.60 -31.65
C LYS A 621 9.35 -14.13 -33.09
N PHE A 622 10.28 -13.29 -33.57
CA PHE A 622 10.31 -12.76 -34.93
C PHE A 622 9.08 -11.91 -35.32
N ASP A 623 8.28 -11.50 -34.34
CA ASP A 623 7.25 -10.48 -34.50
C ASP A 623 7.90 -9.10 -34.61
N LEU A 624 7.87 -8.51 -35.81
CA LEU A 624 8.55 -7.26 -36.11
C LEU A 624 8.02 -6.09 -35.31
N ASP A 625 6.70 -5.95 -35.17
CA ASP A 625 6.11 -4.79 -34.48
C ASP A 625 6.39 -4.83 -32.98
N ARG A 626 6.30 -6.01 -32.38
CA ARG A 626 6.73 -6.22 -30.98
C ARG A 626 8.23 -5.98 -30.81
N THR A 627 9.03 -6.30 -31.82
CA THR A 627 10.49 -6.06 -31.80
C THR A 627 10.80 -4.56 -31.86
N LYS A 628 10.16 -3.81 -32.77
CA LYS A 628 10.30 -2.35 -32.88
C LYS A 628 9.89 -1.64 -31.59
N ALA A 629 8.75 -2.03 -31.01
CA ALA A 629 8.28 -1.51 -29.73
C ALA A 629 9.29 -1.77 -28.60
N LYS A 630 9.79 -3.02 -28.49
CA LYS A 630 10.79 -3.39 -27.49
C LYS A 630 12.11 -2.63 -27.67
N LEU A 631 12.61 -2.48 -28.90
CA LEU A 631 13.83 -1.71 -29.19
C LEU A 631 13.65 -0.24 -28.78
N THR A 632 12.51 0.35 -29.13
CA THR A 632 12.16 1.73 -28.75
C THR A 632 12.18 1.89 -27.25
N ASP A 633 11.52 1.00 -26.51
CA ASP A 633 11.50 1.02 -25.05
C ASP A 633 12.88 0.78 -24.43
N TYR A 634 13.69 -0.11 -25.01
CA TYR A 634 15.04 -0.41 -24.53
C TYR A 634 15.97 0.81 -24.66
N TYR A 635 16.05 1.45 -25.82
CA TYR A 635 16.90 2.63 -26.01
C TYR A 635 16.37 3.87 -25.28
N THR A 636 15.04 3.98 -25.13
CA THR A 636 14.41 5.01 -24.28
C THR A 636 14.76 4.80 -22.80
N LEU A 637 14.72 3.56 -22.32
CA LEU A 637 15.10 3.24 -20.94
C LEU A 637 16.57 3.58 -20.66
N ARG A 638 17.46 3.34 -21.63
CA ARG A 638 18.89 3.71 -21.52
C ARG A 638 19.11 5.21 -21.38
N ARG A 639 18.24 6.03 -21.98
CA ARG A 639 18.22 7.49 -21.79
C ARG A 639 17.64 7.87 -20.43
N ASP A 640 16.50 7.29 -20.07
CA ASP A 640 15.71 7.66 -18.89
C ASP A 640 16.31 7.14 -17.57
N ALA A 641 17.22 6.16 -17.62
CA ALA A 641 17.89 5.56 -16.47
C ALA A 641 19.44 5.66 -16.59
N PRO A 642 20.00 6.89 -16.67
CA PRO A 642 21.45 7.08 -16.84
C PRO A 642 22.25 6.47 -15.68
N GLU A 643 21.69 6.41 -14.47
CA GLU A 643 22.30 5.76 -13.32
C GLU A 643 22.56 4.26 -13.51
N TRP A 644 21.90 3.58 -14.48
CA TRP A 644 22.15 2.17 -14.81
C TRP A 644 22.97 1.97 -16.08
N TYR A 645 22.89 2.89 -17.04
CA TYR A 645 23.44 2.69 -18.40
C TYR A 645 24.57 3.67 -18.79
N ARG A 646 24.79 4.75 -18.02
CA ARG A 646 25.92 5.67 -18.20
C ARG A 646 27.10 5.25 -17.30
N ASP A 647 28.31 5.56 -17.75
CA ASP A 647 29.56 5.36 -17.00
C ASP A 647 29.73 3.91 -16.52
N ARG A 648 29.49 2.95 -17.42
CA ARG A 648 29.64 1.51 -17.17
C ARG A 648 31.10 1.08 -17.32
N ASP A 649 31.96 1.56 -16.42
CA ASP A 649 33.38 1.16 -16.38
C ASP A 649 33.61 0.14 -15.25
N PRO A 650 34.07 -1.09 -15.56
CA PRO A 650 34.36 -2.11 -14.55
C PRO A 650 35.51 -1.74 -13.60
N ALA A 651 36.33 -0.74 -13.94
CA ALA A 651 37.39 -0.23 -13.08
C ALA A 651 36.89 0.72 -11.98
N LEU A 652 35.64 1.16 -12.02
CA LEU A 652 35.06 2.01 -10.98
C LEU A 652 35.05 1.26 -9.64
N PRO A 653 35.54 1.88 -8.53
CA PRO A 653 35.64 1.21 -7.24
C PRO A 653 34.34 0.58 -6.76
N GLN A 654 33.22 1.32 -6.87
CA GLN A 654 31.90 0.85 -6.44
C GLN A 654 31.40 -0.34 -7.28
N ILE A 655 31.71 -0.38 -8.58
CA ILE A 655 31.31 -1.49 -9.46
C ILE A 655 32.19 -2.71 -9.18
N ARG A 656 33.51 -2.51 -9.10
CA ARG A 656 34.47 -3.57 -8.80
C ARG A 656 34.18 -4.22 -7.44
N GLU A 657 33.83 -3.43 -6.44
CA GLU A 657 33.44 -3.93 -5.12
C GLU A 657 32.17 -4.80 -5.20
N LEU A 658 31.13 -4.33 -5.87
CA LEU A 658 29.87 -5.09 -6.04
C LEU A 658 30.07 -6.40 -6.80
N VAL A 659 30.90 -6.40 -7.84
CA VAL A 659 31.29 -7.61 -8.58
C VAL A 659 32.01 -8.57 -7.64
N ARG A 660 33.00 -8.09 -6.88
CA ARG A 660 33.77 -8.90 -5.91
C ARG A 660 32.89 -9.50 -4.80
N LEU A 661 31.85 -8.78 -4.37
CA LEU A 661 30.88 -9.30 -3.40
C LEU A 661 30.00 -10.41 -4.00
N GLY A 662 29.97 -10.55 -5.33
CA GLY A 662 29.18 -11.57 -6.01
C GLY A 662 27.68 -11.31 -5.94
N VAL A 663 27.25 -10.05 -6.07
CA VAL A 663 25.81 -9.71 -6.03
C VAL A 663 25.02 -10.32 -7.18
N PHE A 664 25.68 -10.61 -8.30
CA PHE A 664 25.09 -11.17 -9.51
C PHE A 664 26.08 -12.12 -10.18
N VAL A 665 25.78 -13.42 -10.21
CA VAL A 665 26.71 -14.46 -10.64
C VAL A 665 26.04 -15.41 -11.64
N PRO A 666 26.29 -15.23 -12.95
CA PRO A 666 25.90 -16.21 -13.94
C PRO A 666 26.71 -17.51 -13.76
N LEU A 667 26.05 -18.66 -13.88
CA LEU A 667 26.72 -19.95 -13.83
C LEU A 667 27.43 -20.21 -15.16
N ARG A 668 28.52 -21.00 -15.11
CA ARG A 668 29.33 -21.29 -16.30
C ARG A 668 28.69 -22.32 -17.22
N LYS A 669 27.89 -23.22 -16.67
CA LYS A 669 27.16 -24.26 -17.41
C LYS A 669 25.70 -23.87 -17.54
N HIS A 670 25.09 -24.34 -18.61
CA HIS A 670 23.66 -24.15 -18.89
C HIS A 670 22.83 -25.25 -18.24
N PHE A 671 21.62 -24.91 -17.81
CA PHE A 671 20.60 -25.88 -17.42
C PHE A 671 19.49 -25.89 -18.48
N ASP A 672 19.24 -27.03 -19.11
CA ASP A 672 18.21 -27.14 -20.17
C ASP A 672 18.39 -26.07 -21.26
N ASN A 673 19.65 -25.84 -21.67
CA ASN A 673 20.09 -24.78 -22.59
C ASN A 673 19.85 -23.33 -22.13
N GLN A 674 19.40 -23.12 -20.89
CA GLN A 674 19.19 -21.80 -20.29
C GLN A 674 20.37 -21.41 -19.42
N LEU A 675 20.71 -20.12 -19.43
CA LEU A 675 21.66 -19.56 -18.48
C LEU A 675 20.98 -19.46 -17.12
N VAL A 676 21.64 -19.97 -16.09
CA VAL A 676 21.21 -19.80 -14.70
C VAL A 676 22.02 -18.66 -14.10
N VAL A 677 21.34 -17.74 -13.40
CA VAL A 677 21.99 -16.62 -12.71
C VAL A 677 21.59 -16.65 -11.25
N ILE A 678 22.57 -16.66 -10.35
CA ILE A 678 22.36 -16.50 -8.91
C ILE A 678 22.50 -15.02 -8.56
N ILE A 679 21.44 -14.43 -8.01
CA ILE A 679 21.37 -13.05 -7.56
C ILE A 679 21.36 -13.06 -6.04
N ARG A 680 22.49 -12.70 -5.43
CA ARG A 680 22.69 -12.69 -3.98
C ARG A 680 22.22 -11.36 -3.42
N THR A 681 20.93 -11.27 -3.13
CA THR A 681 20.26 -9.98 -2.90
C THR A 681 20.81 -9.21 -1.70
N ALA A 682 21.36 -9.90 -0.70
CA ALA A 682 21.94 -9.30 0.49
C ALA A 682 23.47 -9.44 0.60
N ALA A 683 24.16 -9.74 -0.51
CA ALA A 683 25.62 -9.81 -0.51
C ALA A 683 26.30 -8.43 -0.38
N HIS A 684 25.56 -7.34 -0.59
CA HIS A 684 26.04 -5.97 -0.40
C HIS A 684 25.50 -5.36 0.89
N ASP A 685 26.18 -4.34 1.41
CA ASP A 685 25.66 -3.53 2.53
C ASP A 685 24.80 -2.39 1.99
N PRO A 686 23.49 -2.30 2.33
CA PRO A 686 22.59 -1.26 1.84
C PRO A 686 22.80 0.12 2.52
N ASN A 687 23.73 0.26 3.46
CA ASN A 687 24.13 1.56 3.98
C ASN A 687 25.37 2.12 3.26
N VAL A 688 26.12 1.25 2.59
CA VAL A 688 27.34 1.60 1.86
C VAL A 688 27.08 1.67 0.36
N HIS A 689 26.38 0.67 -0.19
CA HIS A 689 26.16 0.52 -1.62
C HIS A 689 24.78 1.03 -2.02
N LYS A 690 24.71 1.74 -3.15
CA LYS A 690 23.44 2.16 -3.75
C LYS A 690 22.86 1.03 -4.60
N GLN A 691 21.55 0.84 -4.50
CA GLN A 691 20.82 -0.16 -5.27
C GLN A 691 20.92 0.09 -6.78
N ASP A 692 21.02 1.35 -7.21
CA ASP A 692 21.25 1.69 -8.62
C ASP A 692 22.61 1.17 -9.12
N ASP A 693 23.66 1.21 -8.28
CA ASP A 693 24.97 0.65 -8.62
C ASP A 693 24.92 -0.89 -8.65
N VAL A 694 24.12 -1.52 -7.76
CA VAL A 694 23.85 -2.98 -7.80
C VAL A 694 23.18 -3.37 -9.12
N PHE A 695 22.16 -2.62 -9.56
CA PHE A 695 21.52 -2.85 -10.86
C PHE A 695 22.47 -2.60 -12.02
N LYS A 696 23.30 -1.54 -11.96
CA LYS A 696 24.33 -1.28 -12.98
C LYS A 696 25.30 -2.45 -13.10
N ALA A 697 25.88 -2.90 -11.99
CA ALA A 697 26.81 -4.04 -11.97
C ALA A 697 26.14 -5.32 -12.50
N GLY A 698 24.92 -5.62 -12.07
CA GLY A 698 24.17 -6.77 -12.55
C GLY A 698 23.87 -6.70 -14.06
N ASN A 699 23.45 -5.55 -14.57
CA ASN A 699 23.20 -5.35 -16.00
C ASN A 699 24.50 -5.46 -16.83
N MET A 700 25.63 -4.95 -16.32
CA MET A 700 26.94 -5.09 -16.97
C MET A 700 27.33 -6.56 -17.10
N ILE A 701 27.22 -7.34 -16.02
CA ILE A 701 27.52 -8.77 -16.03
C ILE A 701 26.58 -9.51 -16.98
N LEU A 702 25.28 -9.20 -16.92
CA LEU A 702 24.27 -9.81 -17.77
C LEU A 702 24.51 -9.53 -19.26
N ASP A 703 24.87 -8.30 -19.62
CA ASP A 703 25.22 -7.93 -21.00
C ASP A 703 26.39 -8.77 -21.51
N VAL A 704 27.48 -8.85 -20.74
CA VAL A 704 28.66 -9.64 -21.13
C VAL A 704 28.34 -11.13 -21.20
N ALA A 705 27.54 -11.65 -20.26
CA ALA A 705 27.16 -13.06 -20.21
C ALA A 705 26.24 -13.49 -21.37
N THR A 706 25.61 -12.54 -22.07
CA THR A 706 24.60 -12.85 -23.09
C THR A 706 24.94 -12.35 -24.49
N LYS A 707 25.89 -11.40 -24.63
CA LYS A 707 26.21 -10.79 -25.94
C LYS A 707 26.62 -11.81 -27.00
N ASP A 708 27.41 -12.81 -26.60
CA ASP A 708 27.99 -13.81 -27.49
C ASP A 708 27.39 -15.22 -27.31
N ASP A 709 26.36 -15.36 -26.46
CA ASP A 709 25.74 -16.65 -26.18
C ASP A 709 24.39 -16.81 -26.91
N GLU A 710 24.43 -17.47 -28.07
CA GLU A 710 23.24 -17.75 -28.87
C GLU A 710 22.21 -18.62 -28.13
N ARG A 711 22.64 -19.53 -27.25
CA ARG A 711 21.73 -20.38 -26.49
C ARG A 711 20.89 -19.52 -25.57
N VAL A 712 21.46 -18.53 -24.90
CA VAL A 712 20.70 -17.65 -24.00
C VAL A 712 19.69 -16.79 -24.76
N GLN A 713 20.03 -16.32 -25.95
CA GLN A 713 19.10 -15.55 -26.80
C GLN A 713 17.89 -16.41 -27.22
N ILE A 714 18.12 -17.69 -27.49
CA ILE A 714 17.10 -18.65 -27.95
C ILE A 714 16.27 -19.20 -26.78
N TYR A 715 16.92 -19.72 -25.75
CA TYR A 715 16.27 -20.45 -24.66
C TYR A 715 15.96 -19.58 -23.44
N GLY A 716 16.68 -18.48 -23.22
CA GLY A 716 16.44 -17.54 -22.13
C GLY A 716 17.19 -17.88 -20.84
N ILE A 717 16.72 -17.28 -19.73
CA ILE A 717 17.44 -17.25 -18.45
C ILE A 717 16.56 -17.74 -17.29
N VAL A 718 17.15 -18.45 -16.35
CA VAL A 718 16.60 -18.74 -15.02
C VAL A 718 17.29 -17.84 -14.00
N ALA A 719 16.55 -16.93 -13.38
CA ALA A 719 17.09 -16.08 -12.33
C ALA A 719 16.73 -16.65 -10.95
N VAL A 720 17.74 -16.93 -10.14
CA VAL A 720 17.61 -17.42 -8.76
C VAL A 720 17.94 -16.27 -7.82
N PHE A 721 16.95 -15.77 -7.09
CA PHE A 721 17.13 -14.73 -6.08
C PHE A 721 17.35 -15.39 -4.72
N ASP A 722 18.58 -15.34 -4.22
CA ASP A 722 18.89 -15.75 -2.86
C ASP A 722 18.58 -14.60 -1.90
N MET A 723 17.54 -14.79 -1.10
CA MET A 723 17.03 -13.82 -0.15
C MET A 723 17.63 -13.96 1.25
N SER A 724 18.62 -14.85 1.41
CA SER A 724 19.34 -15.03 2.68
C SER A 724 19.98 -13.72 3.13
N GLY A 725 19.72 -13.30 4.36
CA GLY A 725 20.34 -12.10 4.93
C GLY A 725 19.73 -10.78 4.49
N ILE A 726 18.63 -10.79 3.72
CA ILE A 726 17.95 -9.54 3.34
C ILE A 726 17.49 -8.79 4.59
N THR A 727 17.59 -7.47 4.56
CA THR A 727 17.26 -6.59 5.68
C THR A 727 16.29 -5.50 5.24
N LEU A 728 15.71 -4.78 6.20
CA LEU A 728 14.89 -3.61 5.89
C LEU A 728 15.67 -2.51 5.16
N GLY A 729 17.00 -2.43 5.33
CA GLY A 729 17.86 -1.50 4.58
C GLY A 729 17.82 -1.77 3.07
N HIS A 730 17.91 -3.04 2.68
CA HIS A 730 17.75 -3.46 1.28
C HIS A 730 16.35 -3.11 0.76
N ALA A 731 15.31 -3.41 1.55
CA ALA A 731 13.93 -3.10 1.17
C ALA A 731 13.68 -1.58 1.01
N LYS A 732 14.31 -0.74 1.84
CA LYS A 732 14.19 0.72 1.80
C LYS A 732 14.74 1.31 0.49
N GLN A 733 15.80 0.72 -0.07
CA GLN A 733 16.34 1.16 -1.35
C GLN A 733 15.49 0.73 -2.56
N MET A 734 14.66 -0.31 -2.38
CA MET A 734 13.71 -0.79 -3.39
C MET A 734 12.41 0.02 -3.40
N THR A 735 12.49 1.31 -3.70
CA THR A 735 11.31 2.18 -3.83
C THR A 735 10.41 1.74 -5.00
N PRO A 736 9.10 2.08 -5.01
CA PRO A 736 8.22 1.76 -6.12
C PRO A 736 8.73 2.26 -7.48
N ALA A 737 9.42 3.41 -7.51
CA ALA A 737 10.04 3.94 -8.73
C ALA A 737 11.18 3.04 -9.24
N VAL A 738 12.07 2.61 -8.34
CA VAL A 738 13.16 1.67 -8.65
C VAL A 738 12.59 0.32 -9.10
N ILE A 739 11.57 -0.21 -8.40
CA ILE A 739 10.90 -1.47 -8.75
C ILE A 739 10.26 -1.36 -10.14
N LYS A 740 9.49 -0.30 -10.42
CA LYS A 740 8.85 -0.09 -11.72
C LYS A 740 9.88 -0.03 -12.84
N LYS A 741 11.00 0.66 -12.61
CA LYS A 741 12.13 0.74 -13.54
C LYS A 741 12.78 -0.62 -13.76
N ALA A 742 12.97 -1.41 -12.71
CA ALA A 742 13.56 -2.75 -12.79
C ALA A 742 12.66 -3.72 -13.58
N VAL A 743 11.35 -3.69 -13.31
CA VAL A 743 10.37 -4.48 -14.05
C VAL A 743 10.30 -4.04 -15.52
N ARG A 744 10.33 -2.73 -15.81
CA ARG A 744 10.41 -2.23 -17.19
C ARG A 744 11.69 -2.69 -17.89
N SER A 745 12.82 -2.72 -17.18
CA SER A 745 14.09 -3.24 -17.70
C SER A 745 13.99 -4.73 -18.05
N TRP A 746 13.52 -5.58 -17.12
CA TRP A 746 13.37 -7.02 -17.36
C TRP A 746 12.42 -7.37 -18.51
N GLN A 747 11.39 -6.55 -18.73
CA GLN A 747 10.44 -6.76 -19.84
C GLN A 747 11.06 -6.40 -21.19
N ASN A 748 11.95 -5.40 -21.22
CA ASN A 748 12.48 -4.82 -22.45
C ASN A 748 13.94 -5.19 -22.75
N TYR A 749 14.63 -5.87 -21.84
CA TYR A 749 15.95 -6.44 -22.08
C TYR A 749 15.95 -7.39 -23.29
N HIS A 750 17.12 -7.56 -23.88
CA HIS A 750 17.36 -8.40 -25.06
C HIS A 750 17.34 -9.92 -24.75
N CYS A 751 17.28 -10.30 -23.48
CA CYS A 751 17.12 -11.68 -23.01
C CYS A 751 15.72 -11.93 -22.40
N ARG A 752 15.31 -13.22 -22.30
CA ARG A 752 13.99 -13.60 -21.75
C ARG A 752 14.11 -14.30 -20.40
N PRO A 753 13.58 -13.73 -19.30
CA PRO A 753 13.50 -14.44 -18.03
C PRO A 753 12.44 -15.55 -18.14
N LYS A 754 12.83 -16.82 -18.13
CA LYS A 754 11.92 -17.98 -18.18
C LYS A 754 11.37 -18.33 -16.82
N ARG A 755 12.17 -18.17 -15.77
CA ARG A 755 11.82 -18.44 -14.37
C ARG A 755 12.47 -17.40 -13.45
N LEU A 756 11.72 -16.96 -12.44
CA LEU A 756 12.20 -16.08 -11.37
C LEU A 756 11.97 -16.82 -10.04
N GLU A 757 13.04 -17.43 -9.52
CA GLU A 757 13.01 -18.38 -8.42
C GLU A 757 13.56 -17.70 -7.15
N PHE A 758 12.71 -17.39 -6.19
CA PHE A 758 13.12 -16.78 -4.92
C PHE A 758 13.34 -17.86 -3.88
N ILE A 759 14.55 -17.98 -3.34
CA ILE A 759 14.91 -18.96 -2.31
C ILE A 759 15.28 -18.25 -1.00
N ASN A 760 15.17 -18.94 0.13
CA ASN A 760 15.47 -18.41 1.47
C ASN A 760 14.68 -17.12 1.81
N ALA A 761 13.47 -17.00 1.25
CA ALA A 761 12.69 -15.77 1.35
C ALA A 761 12.04 -15.63 2.74
N PRO A 762 12.28 -14.53 3.48
CA PRO A 762 11.67 -14.33 4.80
C PRO A 762 10.20 -13.94 4.69
N MET A 763 9.38 -14.21 5.71
CA MET A 763 7.91 -14.03 5.65
C MET A 763 7.46 -12.60 5.26
N TYR A 764 8.24 -11.57 5.63
CA TYR A 764 7.95 -10.17 5.32
C TYR A 764 8.22 -9.76 3.86
N ILE A 765 8.90 -10.60 3.07
CA ILE A 765 9.23 -10.31 1.66
C ILE A 765 8.00 -10.21 0.76
N ASN A 766 6.87 -10.76 1.20
CA ASN A 766 5.60 -10.71 0.48
C ASN A 766 5.12 -9.28 0.20
N VAL A 767 5.53 -8.30 1.02
CA VAL A 767 5.22 -6.88 0.77
C VAL A 767 6.00 -6.36 -0.43
N VAL A 768 7.33 -6.53 -0.46
CA VAL A 768 8.16 -6.08 -1.58
C VAL A 768 7.80 -6.85 -2.86
N LEU A 769 7.59 -8.17 -2.76
CA LEU A 769 7.17 -8.98 -3.90
C LEU A 769 5.78 -8.61 -4.43
N SER A 770 4.85 -8.15 -3.60
CA SER A 770 3.54 -7.71 -4.08
C SER A 770 3.65 -6.42 -4.92
N ILE A 771 4.56 -5.51 -4.54
CA ILE A 771 4.89 -4.31 -5.34
C ILE A 771 5.55 -4.70 -6.66
N PHE A 772 6.49 -5.64 -6.67
CA PHE A 772 7.03 -6.17 -7.93
C PHE A 772 5.91 -6.75 -8.82
N LYS A 773 5.04 -7.59 -8.25
CA LYS A 773 3.95 -8.25 -8.99
C LYS A 773 2.90 -7.27 -9.53
N SER A 774 2.70 -6.11 -8.90
CA SER A 774 1.74 -5.10 -9.38
C SER A 774 2.21 -4.39 -10.66
N PHE A 775 3.52 -4.23 -10.85
CA PHE A 775 4.11 -3.68 -12.08
C PHE A 775 4.38 -4.74 -13.16
N MET A 776 4.35 -6.03 -12.82
CA MET A 776 4.56 -7.13 -13.76
C MET A 776 3.33 -7.39 -14.64
N THR A 777 3.56 -7.72 -15.92
CA THR A 777 2.53 -8.35 -16.77
C THR A 777 2.14 -9.73 -16.23
N ASP A 778 0.94 -10.22 -16.55
CA ASP A 778 0.47 -11.54 -16.11
C ASP A 778 1.45 -12.67 -16.49
N LYS A 779 2.06 -12.55 -17.67
CA LYS A 779 3.07 -13.50 -18.18
C LYS A 779 4.37 -13.49 -17.37
N LEU A 780 4.78 -12.35 -16.83
CA LEU A 780 5.98 -12.27 -15.98
C LEU A 780 5.62 -12.69 -14.55
N ARG A 781 4.43 -12.32 -14.06
CA ARG A 781 3.91 -12.72 -12.75
C ARG A 781 3.79 -14.23 -12.60
N SER A 782 3.36 -14.94 -13.64
CA SER A 782 3.26 -16.41 -13.64
C SER A 782 4.61 -17.14 -13.60
N ARG A 783 5.71 -16.43 -13.85
CA ARG A 783 7.09 -16.99 -13.79
C ARG A 783 7.75 -16.82 -12.42
N VAL A 784 7.11 -16.09 -11.50
CA VAL A 784 7.61 -15.87 -10.13
C VAL A 784 7.22 -17.05 -9.26
N GLN A 785 8.21 -17.72 -8.69
CA GLN A 785 8.05 -18.80 -7.73
C GLN A 785 8.82 -18.46 -6.45
N VAL A 786 8.26 -18.78 -5.29
CA VAL A 786 8.85 -18.47 -3.99
C VAL A 786 8.99 -19.75 -3.18
N HIS A 787 10.20 -20.02 -2.70
CA HIS A 787 10.58 -21.23 -2.01
C HIS A 787 11.06 -20.93 -0.60
N TYR A 788 10.39 -21.53 0.38
CA TYR A 788 10.69 -21.36 1.79
C TYR A 788 11.62 -22.45 2.36
N SER A 789 11.84 -23.56 1.63
CA SER A 789 12.71 -24.68 2.04
C SER A 789 14.17 -24.53 1.60
N GLY A 790 14.61 -23.31 1.28
CA GLY A 790 15.99 -22.93 1.00
C GLY A 790 16.69 -23.72 -0.13
N VAL A 791 17.98 -24.03 0.04
CA VAL A 791 18.84 -24.68 -0.98
C VAL A 791 18.29 -26.05 -1.44
N GLN A 792 17.52 -26.75 -0.60
CA GLN A 792 16.87 -28.01 -1.00
C GLN A 792 15.80 -27.79 -2.09
N ALA A 793 15.14 -26.62 -2.11
CA ALA A 793 14.25 -26.26 -3.22
C ALA A 793 15.05 -25.95 -4.48
N LEU A 794 16.20 -25.27 -4.34
CA LEU A 794 17.09 -24.97 -5.46
C LEU A 794 17.55 -26.25 -6.18
N HIS A 795 17.93 -27.29 -5.46
CA HIS A 795 18.35 -28.58 -6.04
C HIS A 795 17.24 -29.32 -6.81
N LYS A 796 15.97 -28.96 -6.61
CA LYS A 796 14.85 -29.46 -7.42
C LYS A 796 14.65 -28.69 -8.71
N ILE A 797 15.22 -27.50 -8.81
CA ILE A 797 15.03 -26.56 -9.92
C ILE A 797 16.26 -26.55 -10.82
N VAL A 798 17.45 -26.58 -10.22
CA VAL A 798 18.76 -26.51 -10.88
C VAL A 798 19.61 -27.69 -10.39
N PRO A 799 20.24 -28.45 -11.30
CA PRO A 799 20.98 -29.65 -10.94
C PRO A 799 22.31 -29.27 -10.24
N LYS A 800 22.79 -30.18 -9.38
CA LYS A 800 23.93 -29.92 -8.50
C LYS A 800 25.26 -29.75 -9.26
N ASP A 801 25.40 -30.42 -10.40
CA ASP A 801 26.62 -30.45 -11.22
C ASP A 801 27.01 -29.10 -11.84
N ILE A 802 26.08 -28.14 -11.86
CA ILE A 802 26.31 -26.78 -12.36
C ILE A 802 26.31 -25.72 -11.26
N LEU A 803 25.89 -26.09 -10.04
CA LEU A 803 25.82 -25.16 -8.92
C LEU A 803 27.21 -25.03 -8.25
N PRO A 804 27.55 -23.84 -7.73
CA PRO A 804 28.75 -23.67 -6.93
C PRO A 804 28.67 -24.40 -5.58
N LYS A 805 29.83 -24.71 -5.02
CA LYS A 805 29.99 -25.49 -3.78
C LYS A 805 29.21 -24.92 -2.60
N GLU A 806 29.15 -23.60 -2.47
CA GLU A 806 28.45 -22.86 -1.41
C GLU A 806 26.93 -23.06 -1.46
N TYR A 807 26.39 -23.43 -2.63
CA TYR A 807 24.99 -23.79 -2.83
C TYR A 807 24.79 -25.31 -2.84
N GLY A 808 25.76 -26.08 -2.33
CA GLY A 808 25.71 -27.54 -2.25
C GLY A 808 25.81 -28.25 -3.60
N GLY A 809 26.45 -27.60 -4.58
CA GLY A 809 26.74 -28.15 -5.89
C GLY A 809 28.14 -28.75 -6.03
N GLU A 810 28.46 -29.19 -7.24
CA GLU A 810 29.68 -29.93 -7.60
C GLU A 810 30.57 -29.17 -8.59
N ASP A 811 30.15 -28.00 -9.07
CA ASP A 811 30.96 -27.15 -9.96
C ASP A 811 32.03 -26.37 -9.16
N GLN A 812 32.74 -25.47 -9.84
CA GLN A 812 33.69 -24.54 -9.22
C GLN A 812 33.07 -23.71 -8.08
N SER A 813 33.90 -23.22 -7.16
CA SER A 813 33.46 -22.37 -6.05
C SER A 813 32.85 -21.06 -6.53
N LEU A 814 32.04 -20.45 -5.67
CA LEU A 814 31.46 -19.13 -5.94
C LEU A 814 32.55 -18.07 -6.16
N GLU A 815 33.65 -18.13 -5.39
CA GLU A 815 34.79 -17.21 -5.54
C GLU A 815 35.45 -17.33 -6.93
N GLU A 816 35.69 -18.56 -7.40
CA GLU A 816 36.25 -18.80 -8.75
C GLU A 816 35.30 -18.29 -9.85
N MET A 817 33.97 -18.39 -9.66
CA MET A 817 32.99 -17.80 -10.58
C MET A 817 33.03 -16.27 -10.57
N ILE A 818 33.12 -15.65 -9.39
CA ILE A 818 33.22 -14.20 -9.24
C ILE A 818 34.47 -13.67 -9.94
N GLN A 819 35.61 -14.30 -9.72
CA GLN A 819 36.88 -13.92 -10.36
C GLN A 819 36.80 -14.02 -11.88
N TYR A 820 36.19 -15.10 -12.41
CA TYR A 820 35.96 -15.26 -13.84
C TYR A 820 35.14 -14.11 -14.44
N TRP A 821 34.03 -13.73 -13.80
CA TRP A 821 33.19 -12.64 -14.31
C TRP A 821 33.83 -11.27 -14.15
N GLN A 822 34.63 -11.05 -13.10
CA GLN A 822 35.43 -9.84 -12.97
C GLN A 822 36.41 -9.71 -14.14
N GLN A 823 37.14 -10.77 -14.48
CA GLN A 823 38.02 -10.77 -15.64
C GLN A 823 37.26 -10.48 -16.94
N LYS A 824 36.10 -11.13 -17.15
CA LYS A 824 35.28 -10.91 -18.37
C LYS A 824 34.76 -9.48 -18.50
N LEU A 825 34.43 -8.84 -17.38
CA LEU A 825 34.06 -7.44 -17.35
C LEU A 825 35.24 -6.53 -17.70
N ASP A 826 36.41 -6.74 -17.08
CA ASP A 826 37.63 -5.98 -17.35
C ASP A 826 38.02 -6.10 -18.85
N GLU A 827 37.95 -7.31 -19.43
CA GLU A 827 38.15 -7.56 -20.88
C GLU A 827 37.12 -6.84 -21.78
N SER A 828 35.94 -6.49 -21.25
CA SER A 828 34.85 -5.84 -21.98
C SER A 828 34.80 -4.33 -21.79
N LYS A 829 35.81 -3.71 -21.17
CA LYS A 829 35.85 -2.27 -20.87
C LYS A 829 35.58 -1.39 -22.11
N ASP A 830 36.31 -1.63 -23.19
CA ASP A 830 36.17 -0.83 -24.43
C ASP A 830 34.80 -1.03 -25.09
N TRP A 831 34.25 -2.25 -24.96
CA TRP A 831 32.91 -2.55 -25.44
C TRP A 831 31.84 -1.71 -24.72
N PHE A 832 31.94 -1.52 -23.40
CA PHE A 832 31.00 -0.66 -22.67
C PHE A 832 31.09 0.81 -23.08
N ALA A 833 32.30 1.31 -23.37
CA ALA A 833 32.52 2.67 -23.85
C ALA A 833 31.87 2.89 -25.23
N GLU A 834 31.99 1.93 -26.14
CA GLU A 834 31.30 1.94 -27.44
C GLU A 834 29.78 1.84 -27.25
N ASP A 835 29.32 0.92 -26.39
CA ASP A 835 27.90 0.65 -26.19
C ASP A 835 27.16 1.87 -25.58
N ALA A 836 27.84 2.70 -24.79
CA ALA A 836 27.28 3.91 -24.18
C ALA A 836 26.76 4.96 -25.19
N LYS A 837 27.18 4.86 -26.45
CA LYS A 837 26.73 5.73 -27.56
C LYS A 837 25.30 5.42 -28.01
N PHE A 838 24.82 4.19 -27.82
CA PHE A 838 23.51 3.74 -28.31
C PHE A 838 22.42 3.92 -27.24
N LYS A 839 21.61 4.97 -27.39
CA LYS A 839 20.45 5.34 -26.54
C LYS A 839 19.60 6.37 -27.28
N ALA A 840 18.35 6.54 -26.89
CA ALA A 840 17.52 7.59 -27.47
C ALA A 840 18.02 9.00 -27.08
N GLU A 841 17.79 9.97 -27.97
CA GLU A 841 17.97 11.42 -27.73
C GLU A 841 17.09 11.96 -26.59
#